data_AF-A0A7J6RLY8-F1
#
_entry.id   AF-A0A7J6RLY8-F1
#
_cell.length_a   1.000
_cell.length_b   1.000
_cell.length_c   1.000
_cell.angle_alpha   90.00
_cell.angle_beta   90.00
_cell.angle_gamma   90.00
#
_symmetry.space_group_name_H-M   'P 1'
#
loop_
_entity.id
_entity.type
_entity.pdbx_description
1 polymer ?
#
loop_
_entity_poly.entity_id
_entity_poly.type
_entity_poly.pdbx_seq_one_letter_code
_entity_poly.pdbx_strand_id
1 'polypeptide(L)'
;LHSDIHSPQRDPWLYDETTLNRVKNATLDRYRLLPYWYHAFARYVYYGEPVIRPLWHAYIDDSNTYNCNSSGCDSIIDQQVLVGTDIMVRGVVEEGAKSAKVYFPQGTQWYSTTGKLMSSGLQDVSVTMDDIPRYFRAGSIIAKKDTYRSSSRLMYNDNYTLYVYVDPESFSAEGYAYLDDTISYNSTHKDKHNFWKLTYVVAADVVFNGGQLKISPGEGSGPYGLCIQQVNFIPASPLCSISTGTFNATVKLSALGEEAPGVFLLQLRFYEDGTVRFTMDENHDIVGDIRTRYVIPSGDVIQDENMPLAKDLKYTYSQEEKASTFRVGESVVVTLMHDDVILTVAVDGQIVQTINSKKHLVIEGTRFYYNDKCPFNLPASYDAKYIDPACSPGTHGGSWAEEYEGKTDFKPHGPSLVGIDITFSETEAAYGLQERGTTSSKLKIGGTSDLSLYRFFNLDYAAYPVDGDRAQGAIYGAIPTLTAVQKGAGPIPTTSSLLWVNPSDTLVALTGGCGGDLTSTFVSESGVIDMLLYPGMKPQEFSTAYHRTTGLPALPPLFGLGFHRSRYAVESQKYTEYLASKYTDIGFPVDVFWLGIEHTNGKMYFTWNETLFPDPKKMSDDIRAQGKEMVTIVDPHIKVSESYNVYTSGVEHDAFVKEIDRTQRVPTLKIFQADASPGLSAWPDFTSARVREWWGPFFKPDGRNDNFYGWNDLNEPSVRNVPEVE
;
A
#
# COMPACT_ATOMS: atom_id res chain seq x y z
N LEU A 1 18.91 -11.02 -1.15
CA LEU A 1 18.77 -12.46 -1.45
C LEU A 1 17.99 -13.07 -0.30
N HIS A 2 16.82 -13.64 -0.57
CA HIS A 2 16.04 -14.43 0.38
C HIS A 2 15.69 -15.74 -0.32
N SER A 3 15.65 -16.86 0.42
CA SER A 3 15.35 -18.17 -0.16
C SER A 3 14.79 -19.10 0.90
N ASP A 4 13.89 -19.98 0.48
CA ASP A 4 13.38 -21.08 1.29
C ASP A 4 14.46 -22.13 1.60
N ILE A 5 14.12 -23.09 2.46
CA ILE A 5 15.03 -24.12 2.97
C ILE A 5 15.47 -25.13 1.89
N HIS A 6 14.67 -25.35 0.85
CA HIS A 6 14.91 -26.30 -0.24
C HIS A 6 15.65 -25.66 -1.42
N SER A 7 15.59 -24.33 -1.56
CA SER A 7 16.38 -23.61 -2.56
C SER A 7 17.89 -23.83 -2.40
N PRO A 8 18.66 -24.02 -3.48
CA PRO A 8 20.12 -24.13 -3.39
C PRO A 8 20.72 -22.81 -2.85
N GLN A 9 21.93 -22.89 -2.30
CA GLN A 9 22.67 -21.69 -1.87
C GLN A 9 22.99 -20.82 -3.10
N ARG A 10 22.79 -19.51 -2.98
CA ARG A 10 22.96 -18.53 -4.08
C ARG A 10 23.92 -17.40 -3.72
N ASP A 11 24.79 -17.63 -2.73
CA ASP A 11 25.82 -16.66 -2.39
C ASP A 11 26.74 -16.42 -3.62
N PRO A 12 27.16 -15.18 -3.92
CA PRO A 12 27.77 -14.84 -5.20
C PRO A 12 29.01 -15.66 -5.59
N TRP A 13 29.81 -16.09 -4.61
CA TRP A 13 31.06 -16.85 -4.85
C TRP A 13 30.84 -18.33 -5.22
N LEU A 14 29.59 -18.79 -5.27
CA LEU A 14 29.26 -20.14 -5.74
C LEU A 14 29.17 -20.23 -7.26
N TYR A 15 29.06 -19.09 -7.93
CA TYR A 15 29.05 -19.00 -9.38
C TYR A 15 30.47 -18.83 -9.94
N ASP A 16 30.63 -18.98 -11.26
CA ASP A 16 31.90 -18.68 -11.93
C ASP A 16 32.31 -17.21 -11.77
N GLU A 17 33.59 -16.92 -11.98
CA GLU A 17 34.16 -15.59 -11.78
C GLU A 17 33.47 -14.51 -12.64
N THR A 18 33.01 -14.86 -13.84
CA THR A 18 32.32 -13.93 -14.73
C THR A 18 30.97 -13.53 -14.15
N THR A 19 30.19 -14.49 -13.68
CA THR A 19 28.88 -14.30 -13.06
C THR A 19 29.00 -13.56 -11.73
N LEU A 20 29.97 -13.95 -10.89
CA LEU A 20 30.28 -13.23 -9.65
C LEU A 20 30.55 -11.74 -9.92
N ASN A 21 31.41 -11.44 -10.89
CA ASN A 21 31.75 -10.05 -11.21
C ASN A 21 30.56 -9.26 -11.76
N ARG A 22 29.67 -9.89 -12.55
CA ARG A 22 28.43 -9.25 -13.02
C ARG A 22 27.51 -8.85 -11.87
N VAL A 23 27.20 -9.80 -10.98
CA VAL A 23 26.32 -9.55 -9.82
C VAL A 23 26.96 -8.52 -8.89
N LYS A 24 28.28 -8.60 -8.68
CA LYS A 24 29.04 -7.62 -7.90
C LYS A 24 28.96 -6.22 -8.52
N ASN A 25 29.21 -6.07 -9.81
CA ASN A 25 29.18 -4.77 -10.49
C ASN A 25 27.78 -4.15 -10.50
N ALA A 26 26.73 -4.95 -10.75
CA ALA A 26 25.35 -4.50 -10.65
C ALA A 26 25.00 -4.01 -9.22
N THR A 27 25.46 -4.73 -8.20
CA THR A 27 25.27 -4.35 -6.80
C THR A 27 26.05 -3.08 -6.47
N LEU A 28 27.31 -2.96 -6.90
CA LEU A 28 28.11 -1.74 -6.70
C LEU A 28 27.46 -0.52 -7.34
N ASP A 29 26.94 -0.65 -8.56
CA ASP A 29 26.21 0.42 -9.23
C ASP A 29 24.96 0.85 -8.45
N ARG A 30 24.21 -0.10 -7.88
CA ARG A 30 23.10 0.21 -6.98
C ARG A 30 23.59 0.95 -5.72
N TYR A 31 24.71 0.54 -5.12
CA TYR A 31 25.27 1.21 -3.95
C TYR A 31 25.66 2.66 -4.24
N ARG A 32 26.28 2.93 -5.39
CA ARG A 32 26.61 4.30 -5.82
C ARG A 32 25.37 5.20 -5.91
N LEU A 33 24.22 4.61 -6.23
CA LEU A 33 22.92 5.27 -6.35
C LEU A 33 22.12 5.33 -5.03
N LEU A 34 22.58 4.71 -3.94
CA LEU A 34 21.87 4.75 -2.65
C LEU A 34 21.51 6.16 -2.20
N PRO A 35 22.32 7.23 -2.40
CA PRO A 35 21.89 8.56 -2.01
C PRO A 35 20.68 9.08 -2.81
N TYR A 36 20.54 8.70 -4.08
CA TYR A 36 19.36 9.02 -4.88
C TYR A 36 18.14 8.19 -4.44
N TRP A 37 18.32 6.89 -4.17
CA TRP A 37 17.25 6.06 -3.59
C TRP A 37 16.77 6.62 -2.26
N TYR A 38 17.70 7.00 -1.38
CA TYR A 38 17.39 7.58 -0.09
C TYR A 38 16.63 8.89 -0.21
N HIS A 39 17.02 9.75 -1.15
CA HIS A 39 16.26 10.95 -1.49
C HIS A 39 14.84 10.62 -1.99
N ALA A 40 14.68 9.63 -2.87
CA ALA A 40 13.37 9.21 -3.36
C ALA A 40 12.47 8.68 -2.23
N PHE A 41 13.02 7.89 -1.29
CA PHE A 41 12.31 7.47 -0.08
C PHE A 41 11.97 8.63 0.85
N ALA A 42 12.85 9.63 0.98
CA ALA A 42 12.52 10.85 1.71
C ALA A 42 11.35 11.58 1.05
N ARG A 43 11.33 11.71 -0.28
CA ARG A 43 10.15 12.30 -0.97
C ARG A 43 8.87 11.49 -0.75
N TYR A 44 8.96 10.17 -0.75
CA TYR A 44 7.83 9.30 -0.44
C TYR A 44 7.26 9.56 0.96
N VAL A 45 8.14 9.66 1.96
CA VAL A 45 7.77 9.87 3.37
C VAL A 45 7.25 11.28 3.65
N TYR A 46 7.76 12.31 2.97
CA TYR A 46 7.36 13.69 3.22
C TYR A 46 6.24 14.20 2.32
N TYR A 47 6.07 13.62 1.14
CA TYR A 47 5.15 14.12 0.11
C TYR A 47 4.24 13.03 -0.50
N GLY A 48 4.38 11.77 -0.09
CA GLY A 48 3.57 10.67 -0.65
C GLY A 48 3.94 10.30 -2.09
N GLU A 49 5.14 10.70 -2.55
CA GLU A 49 5.57 10.45 -3.91
C GLU A 49 6.15 9.04 -4.10
N PRO A 50 5.61 8.21 -5.02
CA PRO A 50 6.10 6.85 -5.16
C PRO A 50 7.58 6.80 -5.56
N VAL A 51 8.33 5.94 -4.87
CA VAL A 51 9.77 5.73 -5.12
C VAL A 51 10.00 5.08 -6.48
N ILE A 52 9.16 4.10 -6.83
CA ILE A 52 9.16 3.42 -8.12
C ILE A 52 7.85 3.79 -8.82
N ARG A 53 7.93 4.25 -10.08
CA ARG A 53 6.77 4.74 -10.83
C ARG A 53 6.65 4.01 -12.15
N PRO A 54 5.47 3.46 -12.50
CA PRO A 54 5.23 3.03 -13.87
C PRO A 54 5.13 4.25 -14.80
N LEU A 55 5.34 4.07 -16.10
CA LEU A 55 5.34 5.19 -17.05
C LEU A 55 3.99 5.92 -17.10
N TRP A 56 2.87 5.21 -17.08
CA TRP A 56 1.53 5.83 -17.10
C TRP A 56 1.29 6.76 -15.90
N HIS A 57 1.88 6.44 -14.75
CA HIS A 57 1.78 7.29 -13.56
C HIS A 57 2.52 8.61 -13.80
N ALA A 58 3.76 8.54 -14.29
CA ALA A 58 4.62 9.69 -14.50
C ALA A 58 4.27 10.53 -15.75
N TYR A 59 3.71 9.91 -16.78
CA TYR A 59 3.50 10.48 -18.12
C TYR A 59 2.08 10.24 -18.62
N ILE A 60 1.09 10.53 -17.77
CA ILE A 60 -0.34 10.35 -18.09
C ILE A 60 -0.80 11.19 -19.29
N ASP A 61 -0.05 12.25 -19.64
CA ASP A 61 -0.34 13.08 -20.81
C ASP A 61 0.14 12.44 -22.13
N ASP A 62 0.87 11.30 -22.08
CA ASP A 62 1.28 10.50 -23.24
C ASP A 62 0.46 9.20 -23.31
N SER A 63 -0.50 9.16 -24.23
CA SER A 63 -1.43 8.03 -24.36
C SER A 63 -0.76 6.69 -24.62
N ASN A 64 0.45 6.67 -25.17
CA ASN A 64 1.16 5.42 -25.40
C ASN A 64 1.61 4.76 -24.11
N THR A 65 1.59 5.45 -22.97
CA THR A 65 2.04 4.90 -21.69
C THR A 65 0.97 4.05 -21.00
N TYR A 66 -0.30 4.20 -21.38
CA TYR A 66 -1.43 3.43 -20.83
C TYR A 66 -2.35 2.83 -21.90
N ASN A 67 -2.31 3.29 -23.15
CA ASN A 67 -3.12 2.81 -24.28
C ASN A 67 -2.26 2.68 -25.55
N CYS A 68 -1.24 1.83 -25.50
CA CYS A 68 -0.35 1.63 -26.63
C CYS A 68 -0.97 0.70 -27.68
N ASN A 69 -1.45 1.28 -28.79
CA ASN A 69 -2.14 0.56 -29.89
C ASN A 69 -1.24 -0.42 -30.69
N SER A 70 0.05 -0.54 -30.36
CA SER A 70 0.97 -1.48 -31.01
C SER A 70 0.99 -2.82 -30.28
N SER A 71 0.83 -3.93 -31.02
CA SER A 71 0.81 -5.28 -30.44
C SER A 71 2.03 -5.55 -29.55
N GLY A 72 1.78 -5.90 -28.27
CA GLY A 72 2.82 -6.23 -27.29
C GLY A 72 3.53 -5.04 -26.66
N CYS A 73 3.04 -3.82 -26.83
CA CYS A 73 3.64 -2.62 -26.24
C CYS A 73 3.38 -2.48 -24.73
N ASP A 74 2.21 -2.92 -24.25
CA ASP A 74 1.90 -2.90 -22.82
C ASP A 74 2.91 -3.73 -22.00
N SER A 75 3.29 -4.92 -22.49
CA SER A 75 4.31 -5.73 -21.83
C SER A 75 5.72 -5.12 -21.89
N ILE A 76 6.00 -4.26 -22.88
CA ILE A 76 7.26 -3.50 -22.93
C ILE A 76 7.25 -2.40 -21.86
N ILE A 77 6.12 -1.70 -21.72
CA ILE A 77 5.94 -0.63 -20.75
C ILE A 77 6.02 -1.19 -19.32
N ASP A 78 5.39 -2.33 -19.05
CA ASP A 78 5.39 -2.97 -17.73
C ASP A 78 6.77 -3.47 -17.28
N GLN A 79 7.70 -3.66 -18.21
CA GLN A 79 9.08 -4.02 -17.89
C GLN A 79 10.01 -2.80 -17.74
N GLN A 80 9.43 -1.59 -17.78
CA GLN A 80 10.10 -0.33 -17.55
C GLN A 80 9.53 0.38 -16.32
N VAL A 81 10.43 0.91 -15.50
CA VAL A 81 10.04 1.72 -14.34
C VAL A 81 10.91 2.95 -14.23
N LEU A 82 10.38 3.99 -13.60
CA LEU A 82 11.19 5.08 -13.07
C LEU A 82 11.55 4.80 -11.62
N VAL A 83 12.77 5.17 -11.24
CA VAL A 83 13.18 5.35 -9.86
C VAL A 83 13.20 6.86 -9.61
N GLY A 84 12.37 7.33 -8.69
CA GLY A 84 12.06 8.76 -8.55
C GLY A 84 11.52 9.33 -9.86
N THR A 85 12.00 10.53 -10.24
CA THR A 85 11.64 11.20 -11.50
C THR A 85 12.70 11.06 -12.59
N ASP A 86 13.94 10.74 -12.22
CA ASP A 86 15.10 11.07 -13.05
C ASP A 86 15.85 9.86 -13.62
N ILE A 87 15.54 8.64 -13.16
CA ILE A 87 16.20 7.42 -13.63
C ILE A 87 15.14 6.47 -14.17
N MET A 88 15.18 6.17 -15.47
CA MET A 88 14.38 5.12 -16.09
C MET A 88 15.20 3.85 -16.24
N VAL A 89 14.63 2.70 -15.90
CA VAL A 89 15.28 1.39 -15.98
C VAL A 89 14.39 0.44 -16.78
N ARG A 90 15.00 -0.33 -17.68
CA ARG A 90 14.36 -1.45 -18.40
C ARG A 90 15.04 -2.74 -17.95
N GLY A 91 14.31 -3.62 -17.27
CA GLY A 91 14.83 -4.96 -16.94
C GLY A 91 15.06 -5.78 -18.22
N VAL A 92 16.00 -6.73 -18.24
CA VAL A 92 16.14 -7.68 -19.36
C VAL A 92 16.03 -9.06 -18.76
N VAL A 93 14.89 -9.70 -18.97
CA VAL A 93 14.51 -10.96 -18.29
C VAL A 93 14.35 -12.11 -19.28
N GLU A 94 14.42 -11.81 -20.57
CA GLU A 94 14.29 -12.76 -21.66
C GLU A 94 15.60 -13.52 -21.88
N GLU A 95 15.51 -14.85 -21.90
CA GLU A 95 16.67 -15.71 -22.10
C GLU A 95 17.34 -15.43 -23.45
N GLY A 96 18.66 -15.22 -23.42
CA GLY A 96 19.47 -15.04 -24.63
C GLY A 96 19.30 -13.69 -25.35
N ALA A 97 18.58 -12.72 -24.76
CA ALA A 97 18.33 -11.41 -25.36
C ALA A 97 19.61 -10.71 -25.85
N LYS A 98 19.53 -10.11 -27.04
CA LYS A 98 20.60 -9.30 -27.67
C LYS A 98 20.18 -7.86 -27.91
N SER A 99 18.89 -7.59 -27.80
CA SER A 99 18.34 -6.26 -27.78
C SER A 99 17.09 -6.24 -26.90
N ALA A 100 16.75 -5.05 -26.41
CA ALA A 100 15.58 -4.78 -25.60
C ALA A 100 14.85 -3.57 -26.18
N LYS A 101 13.53 -3.68 -26.28
CA LYS A 101 12.69 -2.54 -26.68
C LYS A 101 12.50 -1.61 -25.49
N VAL A 102 12.71 -0.32 -25.73
CA VAL A 102 12.60 0.75 -24.73
C VAL A 102 11.69 1.84 -25.27
N TYR A 103 10.68 2.23 -24.51
CA TYR A 103 9.79 3.35 -24.85
C TYR A 103 10.23 4.61 -24.13
N PHE A 104 10.52 5.68 -24.88
CA PHE A 104 10.86 6.99 -24.36
C PHE A 104 9.65 7.94 -24.49
N PRO A 105 9.07 8.42 -23.37
CA PRO A 105 7.88 9.29 -23.38
C PRO A 105 8.05 10.58 -24.19
N GLN A 106 6.96 11.06 -24.77
CA GLN A 106 6.93 12.37 -25.43
C GLN A 106 7.10 13.50 -24.41
N GLY A 107 7.63 14.64 -24.87
CA GLY A 107 7.81 15.85 -24.04
C GLY A 107 8.93 15.76 -23.00
N THR A 108 9.62 14.62 -22.87
CA THR A 108 10.78 14.46 -22.00
C THR A 108 11.92 13.77 -22.73
N GLN A 109 13.11 14.35 -22.69
CA GLN A 109 14.30 13.77 -23.30
C GLN A 109 15.10 12.95 -22.27
N TRP A 110 15.84 11.97 -22.77
CA TRP A 110 16.57 11.00 -21.94
C TRP A 110 17.98 10.77 -22.47
N TYR A 111 18.95 10.68 -21.56
CA TYR A 111 20.33 10.32 -21.84
C TYR A 111 20.59 8.85 -21.53
N SER A 112 21.31 8.14 -22.40
CA SER A 112 21.91 6.86 -22.07
C SER A 112 23.04 7.00 -21.04
N THR A 113 23.52 5.87 -20.51
CA THR A 113 24.74 5.81 -19.68
C THR A 113 26.00 6.35 -20.37
N THR A 114 26.02 6.40 -21.71
CA THR A 114 27.12 6.95 -22.51
C THR A 114 26.97 8.45 -22.82
N GLY A 115 25.88 9.08 -22.36
CA GLY A 115 25.59 10.49 -22.64
C GLY A 115 24.95 10.73 -24.02
N LYS A 116 24.47 9.68 -24.70
CA LYS A 116 23.71 9.81 -25.95
C LYS A 116 22.26 10.21 -25.63
N LEU A 117 21.76 11.28 -26.27
CA LEU A 117 20.33 11.61 -26.25
C LEU A 117 19.52 10.56 -27.02
N MET A 118 18.41 10.15 -26.42
CA MET A 118 17.48 9.17 -26.97
C MET A 118 16.31 9.89 -27.64
N SER A 119 15.92 9.42 -28.82
CA SER A 119 14.72 9.90 -29.51
C SER A 119 13.48 9.35 -28.82
N SER A 120 12.42 10.17 -28.75
CA SER A 120 11.13 9.75 -28.20
C SER A 120 10.50 8.61 -29.01
N GLY A 121 9.54 7.92 -28.39
CA GLY A 121 8.89 6.74 -28.93
C GLY A 121 9.65 5.45 -28.66
N LEU A 122 9.23 4.38 -29.33
CA LEU A 122 9.79 3.03 -29.16
C LEU A 122 11.13 2.90 -29.90
N GLN A 123 12.16 2.45 -29.19
CA GLN A 123 13.51 2.26 -29.69
C GLN A 123 13.98 0.82 -29.43
N ASP A 124 14.82 0.29 -30.32
CA ASP A 124 15.50 -0.99 -30.14
C ASP A 124 16.93 -0.75 -29.66
N VAL A 125 17.26 -1.26 -28.47
CA VAL A 125 18.55 -1.01 -27.81
C VAL A 125 19.31 -2.32 -27.66
N SER A 126 20.52 -2.39 -28.19
CA SER A 126 21.36 -3.57 -28.04
C SER A 126 21.79 -3.76 -26.58
N VAL A 127 21.75 -5.01 -26.11
CA VAL A 127 22.11 -5.41 -24.75
C VAL A 127 22.97 -6.66 -24.75
N THR A 128 23.84 -6.75 -23.76
CA THR A 128 24.63 -7.93 -23.41
C THR A 128 24.30 -8.38 -21.98
N MET A 129 24.87 -9.51 -21.55
CA MET A 129 24.74 -9.99 -20.15
C MET A 129 25.37 -9.03 -19.12
N ASP A 130 26.14 -8.05 -19.56
CA ASP A 130 26.80 -7.06 -18.72
C ASP A 130 26.02 -5.73 -18.64
N ASP A 131 24.94 -5.60 -19.43
CA ASP A 131 24.16 -4.36 -19.53
C ASP A 131 22.89 -4.40 -18.66
N ILE A 132 22.65 -3.32 -17.93
CA ILE A 132 21.37 -2.99 -17.32
C ILE A 132 20.90 -1.68 -17.96
N PRO A 133 20.00 -1.74 -18.96
CA PRO A 133 19.54 -0.53 -19.66
C PRO A 133 18.91 0.46 -18.68
N ARG A 134 19.56 1.62 -18.57
CA ARG A 134 19.14 2.72 -17.71
C ARG A 134 19.41 4.06 -18.37
N TYR A 135 18.51 4.99 -18.13
CA TYR A 135 18.48 6.29 -18.78
C TYR A 135 18.23 7.37 -17.75
N PHE A 136 18.80 8.54 -18.01
CA PHE A 136 18.76 9.68 -17.10
C PHE A 136 18.01 10.84 -17.74
N ARG A 137 17.05 11.43 -17.02
CA ARG A 137 16.21 12.50 -17.55
C ARG A 137 17.07 13.70 -17.94
N ALA A 138 16.86 14.28 -19.11
CA ALA A 138 17.47 15.55 -19.48
C ALA A 138 16.94 16.64 -18.54
N GLY A 139 17.84 17.52 -18.09
CA GLY A 139 17.56 18.50 -17.05
C GLY A 139 17.65 17.96 -15.62
N SER A 140 18.27 16.79 -15.39
CA SER A 140 18.41 16.20 -14.05
C SER A 140 19.85 16.26 -13.50
N ILE A 141 19.97 16.35 -12.18
CA ILE A 141 21.24 16.14 -11.45
C ILE A 141 21.10 14.92 -10.55
N ILE A 142 21.91 13.89 -10.80
CA ILE A 142 21.92 12.66 -9.99
C ILE A 142 23.11 12.71 -9.03
N ALA A 143 22.82 12.76 -7.73
CA ALA A 143 23.82 12.71 -6.68
C ALA A 143 24.18 11.25 -6.32
N LYS A 144 25.47 10.91 -6.40
CA LYS A 144 26.00 9.55 -6.16
C LYS A 144 27.15 9.57 -5.17
N LYS A 145 27.51 8.40 -4.65
CA LYS A 145 28.76 8.18 -3.91
C LYS A 145 29.57 7.10 -4.63
N ASP A 146 30.59 7.49 -5.38
CA ASP A 146 31.30 6.56 -6.29
C ASP A 146 32.38 5.71 -5.60
N THR A 147 32.80 6.12 -4.41
CA THR A 147 33.76 5.40 -3.58
C THR A 147 33.19 4.04 -3.18
N TYR A 148 33.96 2.99 -3.43
CA TYR A 148 33.60 1.66 -2.97
C TYR A 148 33.62 1.60 -1.43
N ARG A 149 32.54 1.03 -0.86
CA ARG A 149 32.43 0.65 0.55
C ARG A 149 31.79 -0.73 0.66
N SER A 150 32.10 -1.45 1.74
CA SER A 150 31.57 -2.80 1.97
C SER A 150 30.15 -2.81 2.55
N SER A 151 29.60 -1.65 2.94
CA SER A 151 28.22 -1.42 3.36
C SER A 151 27.84 0.06 3.22
N SER A 152 26.55 0.38 3.26
CA SER A 152 26.07 1.77 3.15
C SER A 152 26.49 2.64 4.34
N ARG A 153 26.58 2.06 5.54
CA ARG A 153 27.01 2.78 6.75
C ARG A 153 28.42 3.35 6.63
N LEU A 154 29.32 2.63 5.96
CA LEU A 154 30.69 3.08 5.72
C LEU A 154 30.76 4.18 4.64
N MET A 155 29.67 4.44 3.93
CA MET A 155 29.58 5.53 2.94
C MET A 155 29.23 6.87 3.58
N TYR A 156 28.90 6.93 4.87
CA TYR A 156 28.37 8.15 5.52
C TYR A 156 29.23 9.39 5.23
N ASN A 157 30.55 9.29 5.43
CA ASN A 157 31.51 10.37 5.22
C ASN A 157 32.06 10.48 3.78
N ASP A 158 31.57 9.68 2.83
CA ASP A 158 32.02 9.77 1.45
C ASP A 158 31.46 11.01 0.75
N ASN A 159 32.28 11.60 -0.11
CA ASN A 159 31.87 12.74 -0.93
C ASN A 159 30.82 12.33 -1.96
N TYR A 160 29.91 13.27 -2.23
CA TYR A 160 28.96 13.14 -3.34
C TYR A 160 29.63 13.50 -4.67
N THR A 161 29.42 12.67 -5.69
CA THR A 161 29.65 13.01 -7.09
C THR A 161 28.33 13.39 -7.74
N LEU A 162 28.29 14.55 -8.40
CA LEU A 162 27.10 15.02 -9.10
C LEU A 162 27.22 14.73 -10.59
N TYR A 163 26.27 13.96 -11.12
CA TYR A 163 26.13 13.69 -12.54
C TYR A 163 25.07 14.63 -13.11
N VAL A 164 25.49 15.58 -13.95
CA VAL A 164 24.62 16.62 -14.51
C VAL A 164 24.21 16.25 -15.93
N TYR A 165 22.93 15.95 -16.13
CA TYR A 165 22.33 15.67 -17.43
C TYR A 165 21.61 16.94 -17.90
N VAL A 166 22.30 17.80 -18.62
CA VAL A 166 21.78 19.11 -19.04
C VAL A 166 20.63 18.95 -20.02
N ASP A 167 19.54 19.66 -19.83
CA ASP A 167 18.47 19.77 -20.83
C ASP A 167 18.99 20.60 -22.03
N PRO A 168 19.01 20.05 -23.25
CA PRO A 168 19.55 20.77 -24.41
C PRO A 168 18.68 21.94 -24.88
N GLU A 169 17.44 22.06 -24.40
CA GLU A 169 16.57 23.20 -24.72
C GLU A 169 16.74 24.34 -23.72
N SER A 170 16.61 24.06 -22.42
CA SER A 170 16.76 25.08 -21.37
C SER A 170 18.20 25.36 -20.96
N PHE A 171 19.16 24.53 -21.39
CA PHE A 171 20.56 24.55 -20.95
C PHE A 171 20.73 24.55 -19.43
N SER A 172 19.83 23.85 -18.74
CA SER A 172 19.79 23.77 -17.29
C SER A 172 19.61 22.34 -16.79
N ALA A 173 19.88 22.11 -15.51
CA ALA A 173 19.53 20.88 -14.83
C ALA A 173 19.22 21.14 -13.35
N GLU A 174 18.30 20.36 -12.81
CA GLU A 174 17.95 20.38 -11.40
C GLU A 174 18.01 18.98 -10.81
N GLY A 175 18.40 18.88 -9.55
CA GLY A 175 18.29 17.63 -8.81
C GLY A 175 18.25 17.89 -7.33
N TYR A 176 18.09 16.82 -6.57
CA TYR A 176 17.87 16.92 -5.15
C TYR A 176 18.68 15.86 -4.42
N ALA A 177 19.09 16.21 -3.20
CA ALA A 177 19.70 15.29 -2.26
C ALA A 177 19.01 15.46 -0.90
N TYR A 178 18.89 14.36 -0.16
CA TYR A 178 18.42 14.38 1.22
C TYR A 178 19.57 13.95 2.13
N LEU A 179 19.91 14.79 3.11
CA LEU A 179 21.08 14.64 3.98
C LEU A 179 20.64 14.64 5.45
N ASP A 180 20.78 13.52 6.15
CA ASP A 180 20.54 13.38 7.59
C ASP A 180 21.55 12.41 8.26
N ASP A 181 21.22 11.85 9.42
CA ASP A 181 22.07 10.88 10.13
C ASP A 181 22.04 9.46 9.55
N THR A 182 21.13 9.16 8.62
CA THR A 182 20.94 7.88 7.91
C THR A 182 20.58 6.67 8.76
N ILE A 183 20.41 6.82 10.08
CA ILE A 183 20.31 5.72 11.06
C ILE A 183 19.01 5.81 11.86
N SER A 184 18.58 7.00 12.24
CA SER A 184 17.45 7.18 13.17
C SER A 184 16.11 7.07 12.45
N TYR A 185 15.23 6.21 12.99
CA TYR A 185 13.81 6.20 12.60
C TYR A 185 13.08 7.49 13.03
N ASN A 186 13.66 8.25 13.96
CA ASN A 186 13.00 9.33 14.70
C ASN A 186 13.59 10.73 14.44
N SER A 187 14.32 10.95 13.35
CA SER A 187 14.64 12.32 12.90
C SER A 187 13.41 12.94 12.23
N THR A 188 12.38 13.16 13.07
CA THR A 188 11.29 14.14 12.94
C THR A 188 10.69 14.31 11.56
N HIS A 189 9.45 13.84 11.40
CA HIS A 189 8.47 14.15 10.33
C HIS A 189 8.20 15.67 10.07
N LYS A 190 9.07 16.57 10.55
CA LYS A 190 8.89 18.02 10.51
C LYS A 190 10.13 18.80 10.04
N ASP A 191 11.33 18.21 10.00
CA ASP A 191 12.52 18.93 9.53
C ASP A 191 12.72 18.78 8.03
N LYS A 192 11.91 19.53 7.26
CA LYS A 192 12.13 19.77 5.81
C LYS A 192 13.52 20.36 5.49
N HIS A 193 14.33 20.68 6.51
CA HIS A 193 15.66 21.27 6.43
C HIS A 193 16.76 20.36 5.86
N ASN A 194 16.47 19.08 5.62
CA ASN A 194 17.43 18.10 5.09
C ASN A 194 17.38 17.95 3.56
N PHE A 195 16.45 18.62 2.86
CA PHE A 195 16.39 18.64 1.40
C PHE A 195 17.31 19.72 0.82
N TRP A 196 18.17 19.32 -0.10
CA TRP A 196 19.07 20.21 -0.83
C TRP A 196 18.67 20.22 -2.30
N LYS A 197 18.46 21.41 -2.85
CA LYS A 197 18.23 21.62 -4.28
C LYS A 197 19.56 21.97 -4.96
N LEU A 198 19.87 21.20 -5.98
CA LEU A 198 21.02 21.37 -6.85
C LEU A 198 20.50 21.98 -8.15
N THR A 199 21.03 23.14 -8.55
CA THR A 199 20.68 23.78 -9.83
C THR A 199 21.94 24.09 -10.62
N TYR A 200 21.94 23.68 -11.89
CA TYR A 200 23.00 23.97 -12.84
C TYR A 200 22.42 24.74 -14.03
N VAL A 201 23.04 25.86 -14.40
CA VAL A 201 22.67 26.65 -15.59
C VAL A 201 23.94 26.99 -16.37
N VAL A 202 23.92 26.82 -17.69
CA VAL A 202 25.00 27.23 -18.59
C VAL A 202 24.94 28.75 -18.79
N ALA A 203 26.00 29.48 -18.45
CA ALA A 203 26.05 30.94 -18.62
C ALA A 203 26.12 31.32 -20.10
N ALA A 204 25.35 32.35 -20.51
CA ALA A 204 25.14 32.71 -21.91
C ALA A 204 26.35 33.39 -22.61
N ASP A 205 27.40 33.80 -21.89
CA ASP A 205 28.47 34.63 -22.48
C ASP A 205 29.90 34.22 -22.06
N VAL A 206 30.33 32.96 -22.22
CA VAL A 206 31.78 32.63 -22.29
C VAL A 206 32.01 31.38 -23.16
N VAL A 207 32.86 31.52 -24.18
CA VAL A 207 33.40 30.41 -24.97
C VAL A 207 34.23 29.48 -24.05
N PHE A 208 33.72 28.27 -23.82
CA PHE A 208 34.38 27.11 -23.17
C PHE A 208 35.06 27.34 -21.81
N ASN A 209 34.27 27.26 -20.73
CA ASN A 209 34.52 26.59 -19.42
C ASN A 209 33.88 27.36 -18.26
N GLY A 210 32.78 26.82 -17.73
CA GLY A 210 32.24 27.18 -16.42
C GLY A 210 30.74 27.48 -16.41
N GLY A 211 29.89 26.44 -16.29
CA GLY A 211 28.52 26.65 -15.82
C GLY A 211 28.51 27.00 -14.33
N GLN A 212 27.44 27.67 -13.85
CA GLN A 212 27.28 27.94 -12.43
C GLN A 212 26.47 26.82 -11.77
N LEU A 213 27.11 26.04 -10.89
CA LEU A 213 26.42 25.13 -9.98
C LEU A 213 26.04 25.91 -8.71
N LYS A 214 24.74 26.09 -8.49
CA LYS A 214 24.20 26.63 -7.25
C LYS A 214 23.68 25.49 -6.39
N ILE A 215 24.21 25.39 -5.18
CA ILE A 215 23.67 24.52 -4.13
C ILE A 215 22.89 25.42 -3.18
N SER A 216 21.61 25.15 -3.02
CA SER A 216 20.75 25.87 -2.08
C SER A 216 19.93 24.88 -1.26
N PRO A 217 19.52 25.24 -0.03
CA PRO A 217 18.44 24.52 0.64
C PRO A 217 17.26 24.38 -0.33
N GLY A 218 16.79 23.14 -0.54
CA GLY A 218 15.53 22.90 -1.23
C GLY A 218 14.40 23.28 -0.28
N GLU A 219 13.35 23.95 -0.79
CA GLU A 219 12.17 24.43 -0.05
C GLU A 219 12.30 24.44 1.51
N GLY A 220 13.08 25.38 2.05
CA GLY A 220 13.22 25.61 3.50
C GLY A 220 14.23 26.70 3.88
N SER A 221 13.86 27.57 4.84
CA SER A 221 14.56 28.80 5.23
C SER A 221 15.12 28.77 6.67
N GLY A 222 16.27 29.41 6.89
CA GLY A 222 16.81 29.78 8.21
C GLY A 222 18.22 30.37 8.09
N PRO A 223 18.78 31.08 9.09
CA PRO A 223 18.21 31.81 10.22
C PRO A 223 18.50 33.33 10.14
N TYR A 224 18.50 33.94 8.94
CA TYR A 224 18.65 35.40 8.76
C TYR A 224 17.35 36.01 8.22
N GLY A 225 16.80 36.96 8.98
CA GLY A 225 15.40 37.38 8.90
C GLY A 225 15.02 38.27 7.71
N LEU A 226 13.70 38.39 7.53
CA LEU A 226 13.09 39.48 6.78
C LEU A 226 11.94 40.07 7.60
N CYS A 227 12.03 41.39 7.75
CA CYS A 227 11.19 42.26 8.57
C CYS A 227 9.85 42.51 7.87
N ILE A 228 8.76 42.40 8.63
CA ILE A 228 7.38 42.63 8.20
C ILE A 228 6.97 44.06 8.60
N GLN A 229 6.53 44.86 7.63
CA GLN A 229 5.74 46.08 7.81
C GLN A 229 4.66 46.00 6.71
N GLN A 230 3.36 45.77 6.91
CA GLN A 230 2.43 45.90 8.03
C GLN A 230 1.15 45.13 7.60
N VAL A 231 0.44 44.45 8.51
CA VAL A 231 -0.98 44.04 8.30
C VAL A 231 -1.76 44.21 9.60
N ASN A 232 -2.90 44.88 9.53
CA ASN A 232 -3.77 45.27 10.64
C ASN A 232 -4.74 44.14 11.07
N PHE A 233 -5.08 44.09 12.36
CA PHE A 233 -6.31 43.44 12.86
C PHE A 233 -6.96 44.26 13.98
N ILE A 234 -8.29 44.37 13.94
CA ILE A 234 -9.18 44.65 15.09
C ILE A 234 -10.35 43.65 15.00
N PRO A 235 -10.76 43.00 16.12
CA PRO A 235 -11.90 42.07 16.15
C PRO A 235 -13.20 42.73 16.65
N ALA A 236 -14.34 42.19 16.21
CA ALA A 236 -15.49 41.75 17.04
C ALA A 236 -16.75 41.54 16.16
N SER A 237 -17.27 40.32 16.27
CA SER A 237 -18.46 39.64 15.73
C SER A 237 -19.79 40.43 15.74
N PRO A 238 -20.93 39.90 15.23
CA PRO A 238 -21.16 38.52 14.74
C PRO A 238 -21.91 38.39 13.42
N LEU A 239 -21.89 37.21 12.80
CA LEU A 239 -23.02 36.59 12.08
C LEU A 239 -22.73 35.09 11.88
N CYS A 240 -23.77 34.28 12.06
CA CYS A 240 -23.73 32.83 12.29
C CYS A 240 -23.26 31.99 11.09
N SER A 241 -22.48 30.95 11.41
CA SER A 241 -22.08 29.84 10.56
C SER A 241 -23.26 28.92 10.18
N ILE A 242 -23.25 28.36 8.98
CA ILE A 242 -24.06 27.20 8.58
C ILE A 242 -23.12 25.99 8.49
N SER A 243 -23.59 24.81 8.90
CA SER A 243 -22.80 23.61 9.17
C SER A 243 -22.44 22.79 7.92
N THR A 244 -21.12 22.65 7.72
CA THR A 244 -20.34 21.44 7.37
C THR A 244 -20.46 20.85 5.95
N GLY A 245 -19.31 20.55 5.33
CA GLY A 245 -19.16 19.72 4.12
C GLY A 245 -19.57 18.26 4.29
N THR A 246 -20.65 18.01 5.04
CA THR A 246 -21.21 16.70 5.35
C THR A 246 -22.70 16.72 5.04
N PHE A 247 -23.18 15.73 4.31
CA PHE A 247 -24.59 15.51 4.03
C PHE A 247 -25.00 14.16 4.61
N ASN A 248 -26.08 14.15 5.38
CA ASN A 248 -26.66 12.93 5.95
C ASN A 248 -28.05 12.71 5.39
N ALA A 249 -28.37 11.47 5.05
CA ALA A 249 -29.70 11.05 4.63
C ALA A 249 -30.03 9.68 5.22
N THR A 250 -31.31 9.40 5.43
CA THR A 250 -31.76 8.04 5.74
C THR A 250 -32.22 7.36 4.46
N VAL A 251 -31.81 6.10 4.28
CA VAL A 251 -32.19 5.29 3.12
C VAL A 251 -33.24 4.30 3.56
N LYS A 252 -34.30 4.21 2.77
CA LYS A 252 -35.46 3.37 3.02
C LYS A 252 -35.53 2.27 1.98
N LEU A 253 -35.87 1.06 2.43
CA LEU A 253 -36.20 -0.05 1.54
C LEU A 253 -37.59 0.18 0.93
N SER A 254 -37.69 0.21 -0.39
CA SER A 254 -38.95 0.40 -1.12
C SER A 254 -39.98 -0.69 -0.85
N ALA A 255 -39.54 -1.87 -0.40
CA ALA A 255 -40.40 -2.94 0.08
C ALA A 255 -41.14 -2.62 1.39
N LEU A 256 -40.73 -1.58 2.12
CA LEU A 256 -41.39 -1.11 3.34
C LEU A 256 -42.43 -0.03 3.02
N GLY A 257 -43.61 -0.10 3.62
CA GLY A 257 -44.71 0.86 3.40
C GLY A 257 -44.30 2.31 3.67
N GLU A 258 -44.97 3.29 3.05
CA GLU A 258 -44.58 4.73 3.03
C GLU A 258 -44.21 5.34 4.40
N GLU A 259 -44.85 4.91 5.49
CA GLU A 259 -44.60 5.40 6.85
C GLU A 259 -43.41 4.73 7.58
N ALA A 260 -42.79 3.69 7.02
CA ALA A 260 -41.67 3.01 7.66
C ALA A 260 -40.39 3.88 7.67
N PRO A 261 -39.63 3.90 8.79
CA PRO A 261 -38.41 4.70 8.92
C PRO A 261 -37.30 4.20 7.98
N GLY A 262 -36.37 5.10 7.63
CA GLY A 262 -35.15 4.71 6.93
C GLY A 262 -34.22 3.92 7.85
N VAL A 263 -34.02 2.65 7.53
CA VAL A 263 -33.27 1.68 8.32
C VAL A 263 -31.75 1.75 8.09
N PHE A 264 -31.30 2.55 7.12
CA PHE A 264 -29.88 2.82 6.87
C PHE A 264 -29.60 4.31 6.92
N LEU A 265 -28.38 4.66 7.34
CA LEU A 265 -27.84 6.01 7.31
C LEU A 265 -26.82 6.11 6.17
N LEU A 266 -27.06 7.01 5.22
CA LEU A 266 -26.11 7.44 4.20
C LEU A 266 -25.46 8.74 4.65
N GLN A 267 -24.14 8.80 4.56
CA GLN A 267 -23.39 10.03 4.78
C GLN A 267 -22.42 10.28 3.62
N LEU A 268 -22.43 11.50 3.11
CA LEU A 268 -21.44 12.03 2.17
C LEU A 268 -20.61 13.07 2.90
N ARG A 269 -19.28 12.97 2.83
CA ARG A 269 -18.36 14.03 3.26
C ARG A 269 -17.58 14.54 2.05
N PHE A 270 -17.41 15.84 1.97
CA PHE A 270 -16.71 16.53 0.90
C PHE A 270 -15.50 17.24 1.51
N TYR A 271 -14.30 16.98 0.97
CA TYR A 271 -13.05 17.54 1.47
C TYR A 271 -12.54 18.68 0.58
N GLU A 272 -11.66 19.52 1.13
CA GLU A 272 -11.11 20.70 0.44
C GLU A 272 -10.35 20.35 -0.85
N ASP A 273 -9.77 19.15 -0.95
CA ASP A 273 -9.04 18.67 -2.13
C ASP A 273 -9.94 18.05 -3.22
N GLY A 274 -11.26 18.06 -3.02
CA GLY A 274 -12.22 17.47 -3.94
C GLY A 274 -12.51 15.99 -3.69
N THR A 275 -11.82 15.35 -2.73
CA THR A 275 -12.14 13.99 -2.28
C THR A 275 -13.58 13.93 -1.76
N VAL A 276 -14.29 12.85 -2.08
CA VAL A 276 -15.66 12.58 -1.60
C VAL A 276 -15.67 11.26 -0.86
N ARG A 277 -16.12 11.24 0.41
CA ARG A 277 -16.31 9.99 1.16
C ARG A 277 -17.79 9.64 1.22
N PHE A 278 -18.10 8.40 0.84
CA PHE A 278 -19.43 7.81 0.89
C PHE A 278 -19.43 6.72 1.96
N THR A 279 -20.32 6.84 2.94
CA THR A 279 -20.51 5.82 3.97
C THR A 279 -21.97 5.42 4.08
N MET A 280 -22.25 4.12 4.21
CA MET A 280 -23.56 3.60 4.57
C MET A 280 -23.48 2.59 5.71
N ASP A 281 -24.32 2.77 6.72
CA ASP A 281 -24.44 1.92 7.90
C ASP A 281 -25.90 1.67 8.27
N GLU A 282 -26.16 0.72 9.17
CA GLU A 282 -27.45 0.52 9.81
C GLU A 282 -27.80 1.70 10.73
N ASN A 283 -29.06 2.12 10.71
CA ASN A 283 -29.54 3.17 11.59
C ASN A 283 -29.82 2.58 12.98
N HIS A 284 -28.83 2.61 13.88
CA HIS A 284 -28.89 2.01 15.22
C HIS A 284 -30.03 2.56 16.10
N ASP A 285 -30.47 3.80 15.88
CA ASP A 285 -31.65 4.35 16.57
C ASP A 285 -32.95 3.59 16.22
N ILE A 286 -32.97 2.93 15.06
CA ILE A 286 -34.11 2.18 14.53
C ILE A 286 -33.93 0.67 14.73
N VAL A 287 -32.74 0.13 14.42
CA VAL A 287 -32.50 -1.32 14.46
C VAL A 287 -32.12 -1.82 15.86
N GLY A 288 -31.71 -0.93 16.76
CA GLY A 288 -31.23 -1.23 18.10
C GLY A 288 -29.81 -1.81 18.14
N ASP A 289 -29.32 -2.11 19.34
CA ASP A 289 -27.92 -2.55 19.58
C ASP A 289 -27.74 -4.08 19.51
N ILE A 290 -28.45 -4.75 18.61
CA ILE A 290 -28.38 -6.23 18.49
C ILE A 290 -27.01 -6.68 17.98
N ARG A 291 -26.42 -5.90 17.05
CA ARG A 291 -25.02 -5.98 16.65
C ARG A 291 -24.58 -4.61 16.16
N THR A 292 -23.30 -4.28 16.32
CA THR A 292 -22.69 -3.07 15.74
C THR A 292 -21.81 -3.50 14.58
N ARG A 293 -21.96 -2.85 13.42
CA ARG A 293 -21.09 -3.11 12.28
C ARG A 293 -19.71 -2.53 12.55
N TYR A 294 -18.66 -3.25 12.12
CA TYR A 294 -17.30 -2.79 12.33
C TYR A 294 -17.00 -1.57 11.45
N VAL A 295 -16.44 -0.53 12.07
CA VAL A 295 -15.92 0.66 11.40
C VAL A 295 -14.46 0.79 11.82
N ILE A 296 -13.55 0.95 10.85
CA ILE A 296 -12.14 1.17 11.15
C ILE A 296 -12.00 2.46 11.99
N PRO A 297 -11.38 2.40 13.18
CA PRO A 297 -11.22 3.59 14.02
C PRO A 297 -10.44 4.70 13.31
N SER A 298 -10.86 5.94 13.55
CA SER A 298 -10.11 7.12 13.11
C SER A 298 -8.71 7.13 13.75
N GLY A 299 -7.70 7.47 12.96
CA GLY A 299 -6.29 7.46 13.36
C GLY A 299 -5.60 6.09 13.27
N ASP A 300 -6.34 5.00 13.02
CA ASP A 300 -5.75 3.68 12.76
C ASP A 300 -5.26 3.60 11.30
N VAL A 301 -6.18 3.38 10.36
CA VAL A 301 -5.89 3.47 8.91
C VAL A 301 -6.27 4.85 8.38
N ILE A 302 -7.47 5.36 8.70
CA ILE A 302 -7.98 6.62 8.16
C ILE A 302 -7.64 7.79 9.10
N GLN A 303 -6.83 8.71 8.61
CA GLN A 303 -6.34 9.88 9.34
C GLN A 303 -7.31 11.07 9.16
N ASP A 304 -8.52 10.99 9.71
CA ASP A 304 -9.58 12.01 9.50
C ASP A 304 -9.12 13.43 9.87
N GLU A 305 -8.24 13.58 10.87
CA GLU A 305 -7.68 14.88 11.28
C GLU A 305 -6.89 15.58 10.17
N ASN A 306 -6.35 14.83 9.21
CA ASN A 306 -5.59 15.34 8.08
C ASN A 306 -6.47 15.70 6.87
N MET A 307 -7.79 15.45 6.94
CA MET A 307 -8.73 15.67 5.84
C MET A 307 -9.72 16.81 6.16
N PRO A 308 -9.36 18.07 5.89
CA PRO A 308 -10.25 19.21 6.16
C PRO A 308 -11.49 19.17 5.26
N LEU A 309 -12.66 19.37 5.85
CA LEU A 309 -13.94 19.44 5.11
C LEU A 309 -14.00 20.70 4.24
N ALA A 310 -14.62 20.56 3.07
CA ALA A 310 -14.86 21.66 2.14
C ALA A 310 -15.69 22.77 2.80
N LYS A 311 -15.19 24.01 2.69
CA LYS A 311 -15.81 25.21 3.27
C LYS A 311 -16.86 25.87 2.36
N ASP A 312 -16.72 25.68 1.04
CA ASP A 312 -17.55 26.37 0.01
C ASP A 312 -18.42 25.39 -0.80
N LEU A 313 -18.97 24.36 -0.14
CA LEU A 313 -19.87 23.40 -0.78
C LEU A 313 -21.17 24.08 -1.23
N LYS A 314 -21.44 24.07 -2.54
CA LYS A 314 -22.73 24.57 -3.07
C LYS A 314 -23.68 23.39 -3.25
N TYR A 315 -24.91 23.53 -2.76
CA TYR A 315 -25.92 22.47 -2.78
C TYR A 315 -27.22 22.94 -3.42
N THR A 316 -27.83 22.08 -4.24
CA THR A 316 -29.17 22.28 -4.79
C THR A 316 -29.98 20.99 -4.72
N TYR A 317 -31.24 21.10 -4.30
CA TYR A 317 -32.21 20.01 -4.34
C TYR A 317 -33.26 20.28 -5.41
N SER A 318 -33.52 19.29 -6.27
CA SER A 318 -34.61 19.29 -7.24
C SER A 318 -35.68 18.32 -6.79
N GLN A 319 -36.87 18.84 -6.48
CA GLN A 319 -38.01 18.01 -6.09
C GLN A 319 -38.60 17.23 -7.29
N GLU A 320 -38.57 17.84 -8.48
CA GLU A 320 -39.06 17.23 -9.72
C GLU A 320 -38.18 16.05 -10.14
N GLU A 321 -36.85 16.25 -10.12
CA GLU A 321 -35.88 15.20 -10.46
C GLU A 321 -35.58 14.27 -9.29
N LYS A 322 -36.07 14.60 -8.09
CA LYS A 322 -35.75 13.94 -6.81
C LYS A 322 -34.23 13.73 -6.64
N ALA A 323 -33.49 14.80 -6.90
CA ALA A 323 -32.04 14.77 -6.98
C ALA A 323 -31.42 15.85 -6.10
N SER A 324 -30.26 15.54 -5.54
CA SER A 324 -29.43 16.45 -4.76
C SER A 324 -28.09 16.63 -5.45
N THR A 325 -27.76 17.85 -5.84
CA THR A 325 -26.50 18.17 -6.51
C THR A 325 -25.61 19.03 -5.62
N PHE A 326 -24.36 18.63 -5.50
CA PHE A 326 -23.31 19.26 -4.72
C PHE A 326 -22.19 19.71 -5.68
N ARG A 327 -21.67 20.92 -5.51
CA ARG A 327 -20.46 21.39 -6.21
C ARG A 327 -19.35 21.60 -5.20
N VAL A 328 -18.24 20.89 -5.39
CA VAL A 328 -17.04 20.93 -4.56
C VAL A 328 -15.96 21.65 -5.37
N GLY A 329 -15.54 22.83 -4.91
CA GLY A 329 -14.64 23.68 -5.68
C GLY A 329 -15.24 24.10 -7.03
N GLU A 330 -14.39 24.20 -8.06
CA GLU A 330 -14.80 24.64 -9.40
C GLU A 330 -15.14 23.48 -10.35
N SER A 331 -14.48 22.33 -10.19
CA SER A 331 -14.50 21.25 -11.18
C SER A 331 -15.37 20.05 -10.80
N VAL A 332 -15.56 19.77 -9.51
CA VAL A 332 -16.23 18.53 -9.07
C VAL A 332 -17.72 18.79 -8.79
N VAL A 333 -18.58 18.02 -9.46
CA VAL A 333 -20.03 18.03 -9.26
C VAL A 333 -20.49 16.63 -8.89
N VAL A 334 -21.23 16.51 -7.79
CA VAL A 334 -21.76 15.25 -7.30
C VAL A 334 -23.28 15.31 -7.32
N THR A 335 -23.97 14.37 -7.95
CA THR A 335 -25.44 14.31 -7.95
C THR A 335 -25.93 12.99 -7.37
N LEU A 336 -26.72 13.06 -6.31
CA LEU A 336 -27.40 11.94 -5.68
C LEU A 336 -28.86 11.88 -6.15
N MET A 337 -29.21 10.83 -6.89
CA MET A 337 -30.59 10.48 -7.23
C MET A 337 -31.22 9.72 -6.06
N HIS A 338 -32.34 10.21 -5.53
CA HIS A 338 -32.88 9.74 -4.25
C HIS A 338 -33.59 8.40 -4.34
N ASP A 339 -34.37 8.16 -5.41
CA ASP A 339 -35.24 6.96 -5.52
C ASP A 339 -34.43 5.65 -5.54
N ASP A 340 -33.28 5.65 -6.21
CA ASP A 340 -32.43 4.45 -6.41
C ASP A 340 -31.07 4.54 -5.68
N VAL A 341 -30.81 5.64 -4.96
CA VAL A 341 -29.51 5.91 -4.31
C VAL A 341 -28.35 5.78 -5.31
N ILE A 342 -28.45 6.50 -6.42
CA ILE A 342 -27.40 6.54 -7.45
C ILE A 342 -26.63 7.84 -7.28
N LEU A 343 -25.31 7.75 -7.06
CA LEU A 343 -24.43 8.91 -6.93
C LEU A 343 -23.57 9.03 -8.19
N THR A 344 -23.72 10.11 -8.95
CA THR A 344 -22.81 10.45 -10.06
C THR A 344 -21.80 11.48 -9.60
N VAL A 345 -20.53 11.28 -9.98
CA VAL A 345 -19.44 12.22 -9.76
C VAL A 345 -18.92 12.65 -11.12
N ALA A 346 -18.95 13.95 -11.37
CA ALA A 346 -18.48 14.57 -12.60
C ALA A 346 -17.33 15.53 -12.33
N VAL A 347 -16.38 15.56 -13.26
CA VAL A 347 -15.23 16.47 -13.30
C VAL A 347 -15.33 17.27 -14.58
N ASP A 348 -15.34 18.59 -14.48
CA ASP A 348 -15.41 19.52 -15.62
C ASP A 348 -16.57 19.20 -16.59
N GLY A 349 -17.69 18.76 -16.03
CA GLY A 349 -18.91 18.41 -16.77
C GLY A 349 -18.96 16.98 -17.34
N GLN A 350 -17.89 16.20 -17.23
CA GLN A 350 -17.86 14.79 -17.61
C GLN A 350 -18.10 13.91 -16.38
N ILE A 351 -19.10 13.01 -16.44
CA ILE A 351 -19.28 11.99 -15.40
C ILE A 351 -18.08 11.06 -15.45
N VAL A 352 -17.36 10.91 -14.33
CA VAL A 352 -16.19 10.03 -14.20
C VAL A 352 -16.52 8.79 -13.38
N GLN A 353 -17.36 8.89 -12.36
CA GLN A 353 -17.74 7.76 -11.51
C GLN A 353 -19.25 7.77 -11.28
N THR A 354 -19.88 6.59 -11.30
CA THR A 354 -21.27 6.40 -10.91
C THR A 354 -21.37 5.25 -9.92
N ILE A 355 -21.81 5.54 -8.71
CA ILE A 355 -21.99 4.57 -7.64
C ILE A 355 -23.43 4.03 -7.74
N ASN A 356 -23.56 2.71 -7.62
CA ASN A 356 -24.80 1.97 -7.70
C ASN A 356 -25.50 2.03 -9.07
N SER A 357 -24.74 2.19 -10.16
CA SER A 357 -25.31 2.30 -11.52
C SER A 357 -26.00 1.00 -11.98
N LYS A 358 -25.51 -0.15 -11.51
CA LYS A 358 -26.08 -1.48 -11.77
C LYS A 358 -27.08 -1.92 -10.73
N LYS A 359 -27.32 -1.08 -9.70
CA LYS A 359 -28.22 -1.36 -8.58
C LYS A 359 -27.77 -2.59 -7.78
N HIS A 360 -26.46 -2.76 -7.59
CA HIS A 360 -25.89 -3.86 -6.80
C HIS A 360 -25.76 -3.53 -5.30
N LEU A 361 -26.23 -2.36 -4.84
CA LEU A 361 -26.25 -2.01 -3.42
C LEU A 361 -26.98 -3.09 -2.60
N VAL A 362 -26.24 -3.71 -1.67
CA VAL A 362 -26.72 -4.70 -0.73
C VAL A 362 -26.12 -4.43 0.65
N ILE A 363 -27.00 -4.45 1.67
CA ILE A 363 -26.61 -4.43 3.08
C ILE A 363 -27.49 -5.46 3.78
N GLU A 364 -26.91 -6.59 4.19
CA GLU A 364 -27.66 -7.64 4.87
C GLU A 364 -27.94 -7.26 6.33
N GLY A 365 -29.18 -6.90 6.67
CA GLY A 365 -29.56 -6.37 8.00
C GLY A 365 -29.38 -7.34 9.18
N THR A 366 -29.39 -6.78 10.39
CA THR A 366 -29.25 -7.50 11.67
C THR A 366 -30.39 -8.48 11.94
N ARG A 367 -30.15 -9.65 12.57
CA ARG A 367 -31.19 -10.70 12.76
C ARG A 367 -31.00 -11.54 14.03
N PHE A 368 -32.03 -12.31 14.42
CA PHE A 368 -31.99 -13.27 15.55
C PHE A 368 -32.13 -14.73 15.10
N TYR A 369 -31.42 -15.65 15.76
CA TYR A 369 -31.26 -17.07 15.40
C TYR A 369 -32.49 -18.00 15.55
N TYR A 370 -33.63 -17.56 16.14
CA TYR A 370 -34.80 -18.43 16.36
C TYR A 370 -36.11 -17.90 15.73
N ASN A 371 -36.65 -18.65 14.77
CA ASN A 371 -37.93 -18.44 14.05
C ASN A 371 -38.04 -17.10 13.26
N ASP A 372 -36.94 -16.67 12.62
CA ASP A 372 -36.77 -15.56 11.68
C ASP A 372 -37.76 -14.40 11.80
N LYS A 373 -37.57 -13.59 12.85
CA LYS A 373 -38.13 -12.23 12.86
C LYS A 373 -37.43 -11.39 11.80
N CYS A 374 -38.20 -10.56 11.10
CA CYS A 374 -37.72 -9.58 10.13
C CYS A 374 -36.52 -8.80 10.69
N PRO A 375 -35.45 -8.56 9.91
CA PRO A 375 -34.18 -8.00 10.38
C PRO A 375 -34.29 -6.64 11.11
N PHE A 376 -35.40 -5.94 10.95
CA PHE A 376 -35.60 -4.61 11.53
C PHE A 376 -36.60 -4.58 12.70
N ASN A 377 -36.91 -5.75 13.30
CA ASN A 377 -37.89 -5.90 14.38
C ASN A 377 -39.25 -5.24 14.05
N LEU A 378 -39.57 -5.17 12.75
CA LEU A 378 -40.76 -4.49 12.24
C LEU A 378 -42.03 -5.26 12.67
N PRO A 379 -43.10 -4.56 13.05
CA PRO A 379 -44.40 -5.17 13.34
C PRO A 379 -44.84 -6.12 12.23
N ALA A 380 -45.32 -7.32 12.61
CA ALA A 380 -45.88 -8.31 11.67
C ALA A 380 -47.11 -7.80 10.86
N SER A 381 -47.57 -6.57 11.13
CA SER A 381 -48.65 -5.88 10.43
C SER A 381 -48.22 -5.14 9.16
N TYR A 382 -46.91 -5.08 8.86
CA TYR A 382 -46.43 -4.60 7.56
C TYR A 382 -46.67 -5.69 6.50
N ASP A 383 -47.25 -5.30 5.36
CA ASP A 383 -47.96 -6.12 4.36
C ASP A 383 -47.36 -7.52 4.07
N ALA A 384 -48.19 -8.56 4.16
CA ALA A 384 -47.84 -9.98 3.99
C ALA A 384 -47.38 -10.38 2.57
N LYS A 385 -47.21 -9.41 1.65
CA LYS A 385 -46.76 -9.62 0.27
C LYS A 385 -45.24 -9.64 0.11
N TYR A 386 -44.48 -9.14 1.09
CA TYR A 386 -43.02 -9.27 1.12
C TYR A 386 -42.59 -9.76 2.49
N ILE A 387 -42.51 -11.08 2.62
CA ILE A 387 -41.62 -11.72 3.59
C ILE A 387 -40.35 -11.97 2.78
N ASP A 388 -39.23 -11.36 3.17
CA ASP A 388 -37.91 -11.71 2.62
C ASP A 388 -37.81 -13.25 2.56
N PRO A 389 -37.39 -13.88 1.46
CA PRO A 389 -37.21 -15.33 1.40
C PRO A 389 -36.39 -15.90 2.57
N ALA A 390 -35.48 -15.10 3.16
CA ALA A 390 -34.73 -15.42 4.38
C ALA A 390 -35.54 -15.29 5.69
N CYS A 391 -36.73 -14.67 5.65
CA CYS A 391 -37.74 -14.61 6.72
C CYS A 391 -38.80 -15.72 6.60
N SER A 392 -38.67 -16.60 5.60
CA SER A 392 -39.49 -17.82 5.48
C SER A 392 -38.72 -18.98 6.12
N PRO A 393 -39.31 -19.78 7.03
CA PRO A 393 -38.62 -20.94 7.62
C PRO A 393 -38.15 -21.89 6.51
N GLY A 394 -36.85 -21.92 6.23
CA GLY A 394 -36.28 -22.62 5.09
C GLY A 394 -34.87 -23.16 5.36
N THR A 395 -34.34 -23.94 4.42
CA THR A 395 -32.95 -24.42 4.47
C THR A 395 -32.00 -23.33 3.98
N HIS A 396 -31.37 -22.61 4.90
CA HIS A 396 -30.42 -21.52 4.61
C HIS A 396 -28.98 -22.03 4.47
N GLY A 397 -28.70 -22.85 3.46
CA GLY A 397 -27.35 -23.42 3.25
C GLY A 397 -26.27 -22.33 3.22
N GLY A 398 -25.38 -22.32 4.22
CA GLY A 398 -24.27 -21.36 4.37
C GLY A 398 -24.66 -19.98 4.95
N SER A 399 -25.94 -19.66 5.12
CA SER A 399 -26.29 -18.35 5.67
C SER A 399 -25.98 -18.25 7.17
N TRP A 400 -26.12 -19.33 7.94
CA TRP A 400 -25.77 -19.35 9.37
C TRP A 400 -24.47 -20.12 9.57
N ALA A 401 -24.47 -21.16 10.41
CA ALA A 401 -23.30 -21.99 10.52
C ALA A 401 -22.96 -22.62 9.16
N GLU A 402 -21.69 -22.58 8.79
CA GLU A 402 -21.16 -23.10 7.54
C GLU A 402 -19.97 -24.00 7.80
N GLU A 403 -19.71 -24.94 6.88
CA GLU A 403 -18.60 -25.86 6.99
C GLU A 403 -17.67 -25.71 5.78
N TYR A 404 -16.38 -25.59 6.07
CA TYR A 404 -15.33 -25.58 5.07
C TYR A 404 -14.15 -26.42 5.58
N GLU A 405 -13.73 -27.40 4.77
CA GLU A 405 -12.65 -28.35 5.09
C GLU A 405 -12.76 -29.04 6.48
N GLY A 406 -14.00 -29.34 6.90
CA GLY A 406 -14.25 -30.01 8.18
C GLY A 406 -14.15 -29.10 9.41
N LYS A 407 -14.10 -27.78 9.21
CA LYS A 407 -14.25 -26.77 10.26
C LYS A 407 -15.60 -26.09 10.11
N THR A 408 -16.24 -25.80 11.24
CA THR A 408 -17.52 -25.10 11.29
C THR A 408 -17.29 -23.65 11.72
N ASP A 409 -17.61 -22.69 10.87
CA ASP A 409 -17.93 -21.35 11.35
C ASP A 409 -19.37 -21.36 11.85
N PHE A 410 -19.59 -20.91 13.09
CA PHE A 410 -20.92 -20.85 13.68
C PHE A 410 -21.69 -19.58 13.33
N LYS A 411 -21.01 -18.58 12.78
CA LYS A 411 -21.57 -17.31 12.28
C LYS A 411 -22.67 -16.74 13.19
N PRO A 412 -22.33 -16.36 14.45
CA PRO A 412 -23.33 -16.05 15.48
C PRO A 412 -24.22 -14.85 15.14
N HIS A 413 -23.76 -13.97 14.24
CA HIS A 413 -24.49 -12.80 13.74
C HIS A 413 -25.19 -13.05 12.40
N GLY A 414 -25.11 -14.27 11.89
CA GLY A 414 -25.64 -14.66 10.59
C GLY A 414 -24.97 -13.89 9.44
N PRO A 415 -25.62 -13.79 8.29
CA PRO A 415 -25.13 -13.00 7.18
C PRO A 415 -25.13 -11.48 7.50
N SER A 416 -24.05 -10.81 7.10
CA SER A 416 -23.74 -9.42 7.41
C SER A 416 -23.13 -8.66 6.22
N LEU A 417 -23.21 -9.24 5.03
CA LEU A 417 -22.52 -8.76 3.84
C LEU A 417 -22.93 -7.32 3.51
N VAL A 418 -21.95 -6.56 3.01
CA VAL A 418 -22.16 -5.27 2.36
C VAL A 418 -21.57 -5.31 0.95
N GLY A 419 -22.22 -4.68 -0.01
CA GLY A 419 -21.72 -4.64 -1.37
C GLY A 419 -22.36 -3.53 -2.19
N ILE A 420 -21.61 -3.04 -3.18
CA ILE A 420 -22.06 -1.97 -4.07
C ILE A 420 -21.20 -1.95 -5.33
N ASP A 421 -21.78 -1.51 -6.45
CA ASP A 421 -21.05 -1.28 -7.69
C ASP A 421 -20.60 0.18 -7.85
N ILE A 422 -19.43 0.36 -8.48
CA ILE A 422 -18.87 1.63 -8.89
C ILE A 422 -18.50 1.50 -10.37
N THR A 423 -19.08 2.36 -11.21
CA THR A 423 -18.81 2.41 -12.64
C THR A 423 -17.93 3.61 -12.97
N PHE A 424 -16.78 3.34 -13.57
CA PHE A 424 -15.87 4.31 -14.17
C PHE A 424 -16.20 4.45 -15.65
N SER A 425 -16.56 5.67 -16.09
CA SER A 425 -16.97 5.92 -17.47
C SER A 425 -15.79 5.88 -18.44
N GLU A 426 -16.04 5.49 -19.70
CA GLU A 426 -15.08 5.60 -20.83
C GLU A 426 -13.62 5.20 -20.47
N THR A 427 -13.47 4.06 -19.79
CA THR A 427 -12.18 3.63 -19.23
C THR A 427 -11.28 3.03 -20.31
N GLU A 428 -10.10 3.62 -20.48
CA GLU A 428 -9.05 3.13 -21.38
C GLU A 428 -8.11 2.14 -20.70
N ALA A 429 -7.81 2.34 -19.41
CA ALA A 429 -6.98 1.45 -18.60
C ALA A 429 -7.34 1.55 -17.11
N ALA A 430 -7.10 0.49 -16.34
CA ALA A 430 -7.31 0.49 -14.90
C ALA A 430 -6.16 -0.22 -14.16
N TYR A 431 -5.85 0.27 -12.96
CA TYR A 431 -4.71 -0.11 -12.12
C TYR A 431 -5.13 -0.16 -10.64
N GLY A 432 -4.29 -0.72 -9.76
CA GLY A 432 -4.58 -0.84 -8.32
C GLY A 432 -4.75 -2.30 -7.89
N LEU A 433 -5.60 -2.57 -6.91
CA LEU A 433 -6.05 -3.87 -6.35
C LEU A 433 -4.91 -4.82 -5.93
N GLN A 434 -3.94 -4.30 -5.18
CA GLN A 434 -2.80 -5.08 -4.66
C GLN A 434 -3.19 -5.83 -3.37
N GLU A 435 -2.55 -6.94 -3.00
CA GLU A 435 -1.40 -7.59 -3.65
C GLU A 435 -1.83 -8.75 -4.56
N ARG A 436 -1.09 -9.00 -5.65
CA ARG A 436 -1.36 -10.11 -6.58
C ARG A 436 -0.11 -10.54 -7.35
N GLY A 437 -0.06 -11.81 -7.73
CA GLY A 437 1.00 -12.36 -8.59
C GLY A 437 0.76 -12.04 -10.06
N THR A 438 1.40 -11.01 -10.61
CA THR A 438 1.23 -10.64 -12.03
C THR A 438 2.47 -10.05 -12.68
N THR A 439 2.59 -10.19 -14.00
CA THR A 439 3.57 -9.47 -14.83
C THR A 439 3.03 -8.19 -15.46
N SER A 440 1.73 -7.89 -15.30
CA SER A 440 1.05 -6.74 -15.88
C SER A 440 0.65 -5.71 -14.81
N SER A 441 0.90 -4.42 -15.07
CA SER A 441 0.39 -3.37 -14.18
C SER A 441 -1.12 -3.15 -14.35
N LYS A 442 -1.63 -3.34 -15.58
CA LYS A 442 -3.07 -3.22 -15.89
C LYS A 442 -3.87 -4.33 -15.22
N LEU A 443 -5.04 -3.96 -14.72
CA LEU A 443 -6.02 -4.90 -14.18
C LEU A 443 -6.57 -5.80 -15.28
N LYS A 444 -6.57 -7.10 -15.03
CA LYS A 444 -7.34 -8.07 -15.80
C LYS A 444 -8.83 -7.84 -15.51
N ILE A 445 -9.62 -7.67 -16.56
CA ILE A 445 -11.08 -7.60 -16.47
C ILE A 445 -11.61 -9.04 -16.57
N GLY A 446 -12.52 -9.42 -15.67
CA GLY A 446 -12.93 -10.81 -15.48
C GLY A 446 -14.33 -10.93 -14.89
N GLY A 447 -15.08 -11.93 -15.36
CA GLY A 447 -16.49 -12.13 -15.00
C GLY A 447 -16.74 -12.64 -13.58
N THR A 448 -17.97 -13.08 -13.31
CA THR A 448 -18.47 -13.46 -11.98
C THR A 448 -18.08 -14.89 -11.54
N SER A 449 -16.99 -15.46 -12.07
CA SER A 449 -16.49 -16.75 -11.57
C SER A 449 -15.49 -16.52 -10.45
N ASP A 450 -15.49 -17.36 -9.42
CA ASP A 450 -14.63 -17.19 -8.24
C ASP A 450 -13.14 -17.02 -8.59
N LEU A 451 -12.68 -17.75 -9.61
CA LEU A 451 -11.29 -17.67 -10.10
C LEU A 451 -10.95 -16.32 -10.74
N SER A 452 -11.93 -15.61 -11.30
CA SER A 452 -11.71 -14.32 -11.96
C SER A 452 -11.96 -13.11 -11.06
N LEU A 453 -12.36 -13.31 -9.80
CA LEU A 453 -12.53 -12.24 -8.83
C LEU A 453 -11.19 -11.86 -8.21
N TYR A 454 -11.01 -10.57 -7.92
CA TYR A 454 -9.96 -10.15 -7.01
C TYR A 454 -10.43 -10.41 -5.58
N ARG A 455 -9.58 -10.99 -4.74
CA ARG A 455 -9.90 -11.27 -3.34
C ARG A 455 -8.92 -10.59 -2.40
N PHE A 456 -9.45 -9.86 -1.43
CA PHE A 456 -8.70 -9.25 -0.34
C PHE A 456 -8.99 -10.02 0.95
N PHE A 457 -8.10 -10.97 1.22
CA PHE A 457 -8.07 -11.75 2.44
C PHE A 457 -6.62 -12.15 2.64
N ASN A 458 -5.95 -11.66 3.68
CA ASN A 458 -4.52 -11.93 3.81
C ASN A 458 -4.32 -13.43 4.07
N LEU A 459 -3.60 -14.11 3.19
CA LEU A 459 -3.36 -15.55 3.20
C LEU A 459 -1.88 -15.86 2.97
N ASP A 460 -1.37 -16.81 3.75
CA ASP A 460 -0.05 -17.42 3.53
C ASP A 460 -0.17 -18.45 2.40
N TYR A 461 -0.05 -17.96 1.15
CA TYR A 461 -0.16 -18.81 -0.04
C TYR A 461 1.23 -19.28 -0.49
N ALA A 462 1.58 -20.52 -0.17
CA ALA A 462 2.78 -21.17 -0.68
C ALA A 462 2.76 -21.29 -2.22
N ALA A 463 3.82 -20.81 -2.88
CA ALA A 463 4.00 -20.90 -4.33
C ALA A 463 2.83 -20.34 -5.16
N TYR A 464 2.34 -19.16 -4.78
CA TYR A 464 1.26 -18.46 -5.46
C TYR A 464 1.49 -18.34 -6.99
N PRO A 465 0.43 -18.43 -7.81
CA PRO A 465 0.54 -18.33 -9.26
C PRO A 465 0.87 -16.89 -9.70
N VAL A 466 1.66 -16.78 -10.77
CA VAL A 466 1.91 -15.53 -11.48
C VAL A 466 1.16 -15.56 -12.79
N ASP A 467 0.25 -14.61 -12.98
CA ASP A 467 -0.71 -14.55 -14.09
C ASP A 467 -1.66 -15.77 -14.18
N GLY A 468 -2.56 -15.77 -15.17
CA GLY A 468 -3.59 -16.81 -15.33
C GLY A 468 -4.86 -16.54 -14.52
N ASP A 469 -5.64 -17.59 -14.30
CA ASP A 469 -6.98 -17.51 -13.68
C ASP A 469 -6.97 -17.65 -12.16
N ARG A 470 -5.82 -17.82 -11.51
CA ARG A 470 -5.73 -17.81 -10.03
C ARG A 470 -4.91 -16.66 -9.49
N ALA A 471 -4.28 -15.89 -10.38
CA ALA A 471 -3.43 -14.77 -10.01
C ALA A 471 -4.16 -13.60 -9.37
N GLN A 472 -5.49 -13.54 -9.45
CA GLN A 472 -6.32 -12.52 -8.78
C GLN A 472 -6.69 -12.93 -7.35
N GLY A 473 -6.37 -14.16 -6.94
CA GLY A 473 -6.62 -14.66 -5.60
C GLY A 473 -5.81 -13.93 -4.53
N ALA A 474 -6.27 -14.08 -3.29
CA ALA A 474 -5.64 -13.56 -2.10
C ALA A 474 -4.22 -14.10 -1.89
N ILE A 475 -3.31 -13.22 -1.47
CA ILE A 475 -1.97 -13.55 -0.97
C ILE A 475 -1.76 -12.76 0.34
N TYR A 476 -0.55 -12.29 0.65
CA TYR A 476 -0.20 -11.82 2.00
C TYR A 476 -0.79 -10.46 2.42
N GLY A 477 -1.17 -9.59 1.45
CA GLY A 477 -1.60 -8.22 1.75
C GLY A 477 -2.77 -7.71 0.90
N ALA A 478 -3.50 -6.75 1.46
CA ALA A 478 -4.67 -6.11 0.85
C ALA A 478 -4.57 -4.58 0.85
N ILE A 479 -4.57 -3.98 -0.34
CA ILE A 479 -4.63 -2.53 -0.59
C ILE A 479 -5.73 -2.31 -1.65
N PRO A 480 -7.00 -2.14 -1.23
CA PRO A 480 -8.16 -2.11 -2.12
C PRO A 480 -8.36 -0.73 -2.77
N THR A 481 -7.35 -0.29 -3.52
CA THR A 481 -7.39 0.93 -4.32
C THR A 481 -7.62 0.60 -5.80
N LEU A 482 -8.36 1.44 -6.52
CA LEU A 482 -8.53 1.28 -7.98
C LEU A 482 -8.40 2.66 -8.63
N THR A 483 -7.54 2.78 -9.64
CA THR A 483 -7.40 3.98 -10.46
C THR A 483 -7.80 3.67 -11.89
N ALA A 484 -8.77 4.39 -12.43
CA ALA A 484 -9.16 4.34 -13.83
C ALA A 484 -8.58 5.52 -14.61
N VAL A 485 -8.01 5.24 -15.76
CA VAL A 485 -7.65 6.23 -16.79
C VAL A 485 -8.77 6.26 -17.81
N GLN A 486 -9.40 7.41 -17.94
CA GLN A 486 -10.63 7.61 -18.70
C GLN A 486 -10.36 8.58 -19.83
N LYS A 487 -11.05 8.38 -20.94
CA LYS A 487 -10.99 9.33 -22.05
C LYS A 487 -11.44 10.71 -21.55
N GLY A 488 -10.60 11.73 -21.69
CA GLY A 488 -10.95 13.08 -21.26
C GLY A 488 -11.83 13.81 -22.28
N ALA A 489 -12.48 14.89 -21.85
CA ALA A 489 -13.20 15.80 -22.75
C ALA A 489 -12.26 16.53 -23.74
N GLY A 490 -10.95 16.57 -23.45
CA GLY A 490 -9.89 17.15 -24.27
C GLY A 490 -8.81 16.13 -24.66
N PRO A 491 -7.61 16.60 -25.06
CA PRO A 491 -6.52 15.71 -25.48
C PRO A 491 -5.83 14.97 -24.31
N ILE A 492 -6.08 15.40 -23.08
CA ILE A 492 -5.51 14.82 -21.86
C ILE A 492 -6.59 13.92 -21.23
N PRO A 493 -6.26 12.68 -20.81
CA PRO A 493 -7.21 11.81 -20.14
C PRO A 493 -7.65 12.37 -18.79
N THR A 494 -8.84 11.98 -18.35
CA THR A 494 -9.29 12.21 -16.97
C THR A 494 -8.99 10.98 -16.14
N THR A 495 -8.54 11.14 -14.91
CA THR A 495 -8.31 10.02 -13.99
C THR A 495 -9.26 10.11 -12.82
N SER A 496 -9.75 8.97 -12.34
CA SER A 496 -10.46 8.90 -11.07
C SER A 496 -10.06 7.65 -10.30
N SER A 497 -9.99 7.77 -8.98
CA SER A 497 -9.59 6.67 -8.10
C SER A 497 -10.59 6.43 -6.98
N LEU A 498 -10.49 5.25 -6.39
CA LEU A 498 -11.31 4.75 -5.29
C LEU A 498 -10.39 4.11 -4.24
N LEU A 499 -10.70 4.31 -2.96
CA LEU A 499 -10.24 3.49 -1.85
C LEU A 499 -11.46 2.88 -1.14
N TRP A 500 -11.55 1.55 -1.11
CA TRP A 500 -12.56 0.81 -0.36
C TRP A 500 -12.06 0.53 1.07
N VAL A 501 -12.78 1.00 2.09
CA VAL A 501 -12.34 0.97 3.49
C VAL A 501 -13.11 -0.11 4.24
N ASN A 502 -12.66 -1.36 4.08
CA ASN A 502 -13.24 -2.51 4.78
C ASN A 502 -12.16 -3.57 5.04
N PRO A 503 -12.01 -4.07 6.28
CA PRO A 503 -10.98 -5.05 6.62
C PRO A 503 -11.44 -6.51 6.52
N SER A 504 -12.71 -6.81 6.24
CA SER A 504 -13.19 -8.19 6.11
C SER A 504 -12.82 -8.78 4.76
N ASP A 505 -12.99 -10.10 4.60
CA ASP A 505 -12.86 -10.76 3.30
C ASP A 505 -13.70 -10.02 2.26
N THR A 506 -13.05 -9.60 1.18
CA THR A 506 -13.64 -8.73 0.17
C THR A 506 -13.36 -9.28 -1.21
N LEU A 507 -14.42 -9.46 -1.98
CA LEU A 507 -14.38 -9.85 -3.39
C LEU A 507 -14.67 -8.66 -4.29
N VAL A 508 -13.94 -8.56 -5.40
CA VAL A 508 -14.14 -7.52 -6.41
C VAL A 508 -14.28 -8.13 -7.79
N ALA A 509 -15.44 -7.90 -8.41
CA ALA A 509 -15.71 -8.26 -9.80
C ALA A 509 -15.47 -7.05 -10.71
N LEU A 510 -14.75 -7.24 -11.82
CA LEU A 510 -14.52 -6.19 -12.82
C LEU A 510 -15.19 -6.56 -14.14
N THR A 511 -16.26 -5.84 -14.52
CA THR A 511 -17.03 -6.11 -15.74
C THR A 511 -17.07 -4.88 -16.66
N GLY A 512 -17.28 -5.10 -17.96
CA GLY A 512 -17.20 -4.04 -18.98
C GLY A 512 -15.79 -3.87 -19.55
N GLY A 513 -15.36 -2.63 -19.79
CA GLY A 513 -14.05 -2.29 -20.37
C GLY A 513 -13.95 -2.41 -21.89
N CYS A 514 -12.74 -2.20 -22.42
CA CYS A 514 -12.41 -2.04 -23.86
C CYS A 514 -12.87 -0.72 -24.48
N GLY A 515 -12.54 0.43 -23.86
CA GLY A 515 -12.88 1.75 -24.38
C GLY A 515 -14.33 2.19 -24.10
N GLY A 516 -15.01 1.49 -23.19
CA GLY A 516 -16.31 1.83 -22.62
C GLY A 516 -16.26 1.83 -21.09
N ASP A 517 -17.43 1.75 -20.45
CA ASP A 517 -17.51 1.79 -18.99
C ASP A 517 -16.90 0.55 -18.33
N LEU A 518 -16.12 0.75 -17.27
CA LEU A 518 -15.63 -0.29 -16.38
C LEU A 518 -16.46 -0.27 -15.09
N THR A 519 -17.07 -1.39 -14.72
CA THR A 519 -17.80 -1.52 -13.45
C THR A 519 -17.05 -2.44 -12.50
N SER A 520 -16.66 -1.92 -11.35
CA SER A 520 -16.16 -2.68 -10.20
C SER A 520 -17.28 -2.91 -9.19
N THR A 521 -17.58 -4.16 -8.86
CA THR A 521 -18.52 -4.50 -7.77
C THR A 521 -17.73 -5.03 -6.59
N PHE A 522 -17.77 -4.31 -5.48
CA PHE A 522 -17.14 -4.70 -4.22
C PHE A 522 -18.16 -5.39 -3.33
N VAL A 523 -17.75 -6.48 -2.69
CA VAL A 523 -18.56 -7.25 -1.74
C VAL A 523 -17.67 -7.63 -0.56
N SER A 524 -18.03 -7.20 0.64
CA SER A 524 -17.31 -7.50 1.88
C SER A 524 -18.22 -8.30 2.82
N GLU A 525 -17.66 -9.30 3.49
CA GLU A 525 -18.37 -10.19 4.42
C GLU A 525 -19.08 -9.44 5.57
N SER A 526 -18.47 -8.38 6.10
CA SER A 526 -19.01 -7.61 7.21
C SER A 526 -18.59 -6.14 7.17
N GLY A 527 -18.75 -5.42 8.30
CA GLY A 527 -18.42 -4.01 8.40
C GLY A 527 -19.47 -3.09 7.76
N VAL A 528 -19.05 -1.89 7.38
CA VAL A 528 -19.88 -0.88 6.71
C VAL A 528 -19.46 -0.70 5.26
N ILE A 529 -20.31 -0.07 4.45
CA ILE A 529 -19.85 0.50 3.18
C ILE A 529 -19.14 1.80 3.55
N ASP A 530 -17.83 1.87 3.34
CA ASP A 530 -17.04 3.09 3.49
C ASP A 530 -16.06 3.18 2.33
N MET A 531 -16.14 4.26 1.57
CA MET A 531 -15.26 4.47 0.43
C MET A 531 -14.91 5.94 0.23
N LEU A 532 -13.68 6.18 -0.20
CA LEU A 532 -13.19 7.48 -0.63
C LEU A 532 -13.02 7.50 -2.15
N LEU A 533 -13.59 8.52 -2.78
CA LEU A 533 -13.55 8.80 -4.21
C LEU A 533 -12.61 9.98 -4.47
N TYR A 534 -11.70 9.83 -5.42
CA TYR A 534 -10.69 10.81 -5.80
C TYR A 534 -10.89 11.21 -7.26
N PRO A 535 -11.86 12.08 -7.57
CA PRO A 535 -12.22 12.40 -8.95
C PRO A 535 -11.26 13.43 -9.57
N GLY A 536 -10.80 13.16 -10.78
CA GLY A 536 -10.05 14.12 -11.61
C GLY A 536 -8.58 14.33 -11.22
N MET A 537 -8.10 13.69 -10.16
CA MET A 537 -6.73 13.85 -9.67
C MET A 537 -5.75 13.11 -10.58
N LYS A 538 -4.69 13.80 -11.04
CA LYS A 538 -3.57 13.12 -11.71
C LYS A 538 -2.97 12.05 -10.80
N PRO A 539 -2.33 10.99 -11.32
CA PRO A 539 -1.82 9.89 -10.49
C PRO A 539 -0.90 10.32 -9.33
N GLN A 540 -0.11 11.38 -9.50
CA GLN A 540 0.74 11.97 -8.46
C GLN A 540 -0.08 12.68 -7.37
N GLU A 541 -1.10 13.43 -7.77
CA GLU A 541 -2.01 14.12 -6.86
C GLU A 541 -2.82 13.10 -6.05
N PHE A 542 -3.28 12.03 -6.69
CA PHE A 542 -3.92 10.90 -6.03
C PHE A 542 -2.99 10.25 -4.99
N SER A 543 -1.71 10.02 -5.30
CA SER A 543 -0.76 9.46 -4.32
C SER A 543 -0.63 10.36 -3.09
N THR A 544 -0.61 11.67 -3.28
CA THR A 544 -0.57 12.65 -2.18
C THR A 544 -1.87 12.64 -1.36
N ALA A 545 -3.03 12.62 -2.02
CA ALA A 545 -4.33 12.57 -1.37
C ALA A 545 -4.56 11.24 -0.62
N TYR A 546 -4.15 10.12 -1.21
CA TYR A 546 -4.15 8.81 -0.58
C TYR A 546 -3.36 8.83 0.73
N HIS A 547 -2.14 9.36 0.74
CA HIS A 547 -1.33 9.45 1.96
C HIS A 547 -1.82 10.49 2.97
N ARG A 548 -2.57 11.51 2.53
CA ARG A 548 -3.32 12.39 3.46
C ARG A 548 -4.40 11.60 4.19
N THR A 549 -5.07 10.67 3.49
CA THR A 549 -6.08 9.78 4.06
C THR A 549 -5.47 8.68 4.92
N THR A 550 -4.40 8.00 4.48
CA THR A 550 -3.90 6.77 5.10
C THR A 550 -2.67 6.94 5.98
N GLY A 551 -2.09 8.15 6.00
CA GLY A 551 -0.84 8.43 6.66
C GLY A 551 0.38 8.22 5.75
N LEU A 552 1.50 8.82 6.17
CA LEU A 552 2.78 8.69 5.49
C LEU A 552 3.64 7.62 6.21
N PRO A 553 4.44 6.85 5.47
CA PRO A 553 5.31 5.84 6.06
C PRO A 553 6.50 6.47 6.79
N ALA A 554 7.23 5.67 7.57
CA ALA A 554 8.51 6.08 8.16
C ALA A 554 9.65 6.00 7.13
N LEU A 555 10.63 6.91 7.23
CA LEU A 555 11.85 6.85 6.43
C LEU A 555 12.71 5.65 6.89
N PRO A 556 12.97 4.65 6.03
CA PRO A 556 13.87 3.57 6.40
C PRO A 556 15.29 4.11 6.63
N PRO A 557 16.07 3.55 7.57
CA PRO A 557 17.50 3.85 7.66
C PRO A 557 18.20 3.41 6.36
N LEU A 558 19.31 4.07 6.01
CA LEU A 558 19.98 3.88 4.71
C LEU A 558 20.39 2.43 4.45
N PHE A 559 20.82 1.70 5.49
CA PHE A 559 21.19 0.29 5.38
C PHE A 559 20.02 -0.59 4.92
N GLY A 560 18.78 -0.19 5.22
CA GLY A 560 17.56 -0.88 4.80
C GLY A 560 17.32 -0.82 3.29
N LEU A 561 18.01 0.08 2.57
CA LEU A 561 17.97 0.18 1.11
C LEU A 561 19.13 -0.58 0.44
N GLY A 562 20.10 -1.03 1.24
CA GLY A 562 21.30 -1.77 0.82
C GLY A 562 21.01 -3.22 0.42
N PHE A 563 22.06 -4.02 0.27
CA PHE A 563 21.89 -5.45 -0.02
C PHE A 563 21.69 -6.23 1.27
N HIS A 564 20.59 -6.98 1.32
CA HIS A 564 20.23 -7.85 2.44
C HIS A 564 20.50 -9.31 2.07
N ARG A 565 21.26 -10.02 2.89
CA ARG A 565 21.51 -11.46 2.75
C ARG A 565 20.67 -12.21 3.79
N SER A 566 19.73 -13.01 3.29
CA SER A 566 18.79 -13.81 4.05
C SER A 566 18.66 -15.20 3.45
N ARG A 567 18.44 -16.20 4.30
CA ARG A 567 18.13 -17.57 3.90
C ARG A 567 17.43 -18.26 5.05
N TYR A 568 16.39 -19.03 4.76
CA TYR A 568 15.91 -20.01 5.73
C TYR A 568 16.87 -21.21 5.75
N ALA A 569 17.74 -21.25 6.75
CA ALA A 569 18.65 -22.36 7.01
C ALA A 569 18.94 -22.49 8.51
N VAL A 570 19.43 -23.66 8.91
CA VAL A 570 20.09 -23.82 10.20
C VAL A 570 21.46 -23.13 10.11
N GLU A 571 21.50 -21.86 10.51
CA GLU A 571 22.73 -21.08 10.57
C GLU A 571 23.30 -21.09 12.00
N SER A 572 24.57 -20.74 12.13
CA SER A 572 25.25 -20.62 13.42
C SER A 572 26.00 -19.31 13.47
N GLN A 573 26.28 -18.81 14.66
CA GLN A 573 27.07 -17.61 14.89
C GLN A 573 28.37 -17.60 14.08
N LYS A 574 29.14 -18.70 14.17
CA LYS A 574 30.41 -18.84 13.45
C LYS A 574 30.24 -18.75 11.94
N TYR A 575 29.17 -19.32 11.40
CA TYR A 575 28.90 -19.26 9.95
C TYR A 575 28.48 -17.85 9.52
N THR A 576 27.65 -17.17 10.31
CA THR A 576 27.22 -15.79 10.04
C THR A 576 28.41 -14.82 10.07
N GLU A 577 29.31 -14.94 11.05
CA GLU A 577 30.56 -14.18 11.13
C GLU A 577 31.49 -14.46 9.93
N TYR A 578 31.59 -15.72 9.51
CA TYR A 578 32.33 -16.11 8.30
C TYR A 578 31.73 -15.45 7.05
N LEU A 579 30.41 -15.45 6.89
CA LEU A 579 29.75 -14.82 5.74
C LEU A 579 30.01 -13.32 5.70
N ALA A 580 29.86 -12.62 6.84
CA ALA A 580 30.14 -11.19 6.94
C ALA A 580 31.56 -10.84 6.51
N SER A 581 32.53 -11.64 6.94
CA SER A 581 33.93 -11.51 6.54
C SER A 581 34.12 -11.82 5.05
N LYS A 582 33.55 -12.93 4.56
CA LYS A 582 33.70 -13.39 3.18
C LYS A 582 33.18 -12.37 2.16
N TYR A 583 32.03 -11.76 2.41
CA TYR A 583 31.48 -10.70 1.56
C TYR A 583 32.44 -9.50 1.48
N THR A 584 33.03 -9.11 2.62
CA THR A 584 34.04 -8.06 2.68
C THR A 584 35.29 -8.43 1.90
N ASP A 585 35.81 -9.65 2.06
CA ASP A 585 37.03 -10.14 1.41
C ASP A 585 36.94 -10.15 -0.12
N ILE A 586 35.77 -10.53 -0.66
CA ILE A 586 35.54 -10.55 -2.11
C ILE A 586 35.16 -9.17 -2.68
N GLY A 587 35.07 -8.15 -1.82
CA GLY A 587 34.68 -6.80 -2.18
C GLY A 587 33.22 -6.65 -2.62
N PHE A 588 32.33 -7.54 -2.17
CA PHE A 588 30.90 -7.49 -2.48
C PHE A 588 30.16 -6.76 -1.35
N PRO A 589 29.47 -5.63 -1.61
CA PRO A 589 28.86 -4.84 -0.56
C PRO A 589 27.58 -5.52 -0.02
N VAL A 590 27.43 -5.53 1.31
CA VAL A 590 26.28 -6.08 2.04
C VAL A 590 26.03 -5.25 3.28
N ASP A 591 24.77 -4.94 3.53
CA ASP A 591 24.35 -4.13 4.68
C ASP A 591 23.80 -5.00 5.80
N VAL A 592 23.00 -6.02 5.48
CA VAL A 592 22.22 -6.74 6.51
C VAL A 592 22.32 -8.26 6.38
N PHE A 593 22.51 -8.93 7.52
CA PHE A 593 22.41 -10.38 7.66
C PHE A 593 21.17 -10.75 8.46
N TRP A 594 20.36 -11.65 7.91
CA TRP A 594 19.08 -12.06 8.49
C TRP A 594 19.19 -13.44 9.11
N LEU A 595 18.63 -13.61 10.30
CA LEU A 595 18.50 -14.88 11.00
C LEU A 595 17.04 -15.34 10.97
N GLY A 596 16.79 -16.47 10.32
CA GLY A 596 15.48 -17.13 10.31
C GLY A 596 15.15 -17.80 11.65
N ILE A 597 14.06 -18.55 11.68
CA ILE A 597 13.44 -19.06 12.93
C ILE A 597 14.37 -19.95 13.77
N GLU A 598 15.35 -20.62 13.15
CA GLU A 598 16.25 -21.57 13.84
C GLU A 598 17.26 -20.88 14.78
N HIS A 599 17.38 -19.56 14.77
CA HIS A 599 18.19 -18.84 15.76
C HIS A 599 17.62 -18.90 17.18
N THR A 600 16.30 -19.11 17.28
CA THR A 600 15.57 -19.13 18.55
C THR A 600 15.74 -20.45 19.31
N ASN A 601 15.53 -20.44 20.63
CA ASN A 601 15.46 -21.67 21.40
C ASN A 601 14.13 -22.40 21.16
N GLY A 602 14.12 -23.36 20.23
CA GLY A 602 12.93 -24.17 19.96
C GLY A 602 11.72 -23.37 19.47
N LYS A 603 11.96 -22.30 18.70
CA LYS A 603 10.94 -21.38 18.13
C LYS A 603 10.19 -20.58 19.19
N MET A 604 10.85 -20.33 20.32
CA MET A 604 10.42 -19.32 21.29
C MET A 604 11.10 -18.00 20.94
N TYR A 605 10.35 -17.04 20.41
CA TYR A 605 10.87 -15.71 20.07
C TYR A 605 11.48 -14.99 21.28
N PHE A 606 12.36 -14.02 21.02
CA PHE A 606 13.15 -13.31 22.05
C PHE A 606 14.09 -14.23 22.87
N THR A 607 14.40 -15.41 22.36
CA THR A 607 15.36 -16.35 22.95
C THR A 607 16.38 -16.78 21.91
N TRP A 608 17.44 -17.47 22.35
CA TRP A 608 18.54 -17.92 21.48
C TRP A 608 18.81 -19.41 21.65
N ASN A 609 19.05 -20.10 20.53
CA ASN A 609 19.61 -21.44 20.53
C ASN A 609 21.08 -21.37 20.96
N GLU A 610 21.37 -21.64 22.23
CA GLU A 610 22.71 -21.54 22.82
C GLU A 610 23.76 -22.44 22.16
N THR A 611 23.35 -23.49 21.43
CA THR A 611 24.29 -24.35 20.69
C THR A 611 24.75 -23.71 19.39
N LEU A 612 23.83 -23.05 18.68
CA LEU A 612 24.11 -22.39 17.40
C LEU A 612 24.62 -20.95 17.57
N PHE A 613 24.12 -20.26 18.61
CA PHE A 613 24.38 -18.85 18.91
C PHE A 613 24.73 -18.67 20.40
N PRO A 614 25.93 -19.13 20.83
CA PRO A 614 26.35 -19.05 22.23
C PRO A 614 26.61 -17.61 22.72
N ASP A 615 26.92 -16.66 21.83
CA ASP A 615 27.16 -15.26 22.19
C ASP A 615 26.62 -14.31 21.10
N PRO A 616 25.28 -14.15 21.03
CA PRO A 616 24.64 -13.36 19.98
C PRO A 616 25.01 -11.87 20.06
N LYS A 617 25.31 -11.36 21.27
CA LYS A 617 25.73 -9.98 21.48
C LYS A 617 27.10 -9.72 20.87
N LYS A 618 28.08 -10.60 21.13
CA LYS A 618 29.39 -10.48 20.50
C LYS A 618 29.29 -10.60 18.99
N MET A 619 28.47 -11.51 18.47
CA MET A 619 28.23 -11.65 17.03
C MET A 619 27.71 -10.34 16.42
N SER A 620 26.68 -9.73 17.03
CA SER A 620 26.09 -8.49 16.52
C SER A 620 27.08 -7.33 16.62
N ASP A 621 27.86 -7.24 17.71
CA ASP A 621 28.91 -6.23 17.87
C ASP A 621 30.02 -6.37 16.81
N ASP A 622 30.49 -7.59 16.54
CA ASP A 622 31.56 -7.86 15.57
C ASP A 622 31.11 -7.57 14.13
N ILE A 623 29.85 -7.89 13.80
CA ILE A 623 29.26 -7.58 12.50
C ILE A 623 29.02 -6.06 12.38
N ARG A 624 28.57 -5.42 13.45
CA ARG A 624 28.37 -3.96 13.51
C ARG A 624 29.68 -3.19 13.42
N ALA A 625 30.77 -3.70 13.98
CA ALA A 625 32.11 -3.13 13.84
C ALA A 625 32.60 -3.12 12.38
N GLN A 626 32.08 -4.03 11.54
CA GLN A 626 32.31 -4.06 10.09
C GLN A 626 31.33 -3.17 9.30
N GLY A 627 30.53 -2.35 9.99
CA GLY A 627 29.55 -1.44 9.42
C GLY A 627 28.29 -2.13 8.88
N LYS A 628 27.96 -3.33 9.37
CA LYS A 628 26.80 -4.12 8.94
C LYS A 628 25.77 -4.22 10.05
N GLU A 629 24.55 -4.57 9.72
CA GLU A 629 23.44 -4.73 10.66
C GLU A 629 22.88 -6.15 10.62
N MET A 630 22.10 -6.51 11.65
CA MET A 630 21.47 -7.82 11.75
C MET A 630 19.97 -7.71 11.97
N VAL A 631 19.22 -8.64 11.36
CA VAL A 631 17.77 -8.77 11.53
C VAL A 631 17.46 -10.16 12.08
N THR A 632 16.56 -10.24 13.06
CA THR A 632 16.03 -11.49 13.61
C THR A 632 14.52 -11.57 13.40
N ILE A 633 14.03 -12.74 13.02
CA ILE A 633 12.61 -13.00 12.85
C ILE A 633 11.87 -13.08 14.20
N VAL A 634 10.65 -12.52 14.25
CA VAL A 634 9.72 -12.57 15.38
C VAL A 634 8.29 -12.64 14.82
N ASP A 635 7.71 -13.85 14.82
CA ASP A 635 6.36 -14.09 14.29
C ASP A 635 5.30 -13.96 15.40
N PRO A 636 4.02 -13.74 15.05
CA PRO A 636 2.97 -13.53 16.04
C PRO A 636 2.42 -14.82 16.67
N HIS A 637 3.00 -15.99 16.42
CA HIS A 637 2.57 -17.25 17.04
C HIS A 637 3.45 -17.62 18.24
N ILE A 638 2.93 -17.50 19.46
CA ILE A 638 3.67 -17.69 20.71
C ILE A 638 3.50 -19.11 21.21
N LYS A 639 4.59 -19.89 21.26
CA LYS A 639 4.59 -21.27 21.78
C LYS A 639 3.92 -21.36 23.16
N VAL A 640 2.97 -22.27 23.33
CA VAL A 640 2.31 -22.52 24.62
C VAL A 640 3.27 -23.26 25.54
N SER A 641 3.79 -22.58 26.56
CA SER A 641 4.73 -23.15 27.51
C SER A 641 4.84 -22.34 28.81
N GLU A 642 4.66 -23.01 29.95
CA GLU A 642 4.84 -22.42 31.29
C GLU A 642 6.27 -21.98 31.59
N SER A 643 7.26 -22.48 30.82
CA SER A 643 8.66 -22.04 30.94
C SER A 643 9.00 -20.83 30.06
N TYR A 644 8.05 -20.33 29.26
CA TYR A 644 8.28 -19.26 28.30
C TYR A 644 7.61 -17.95 28.75
N ASN A 645 8.43 -16.99 29.16
CA ASN A 645 7.98 -15.73 29.77
C ASN A 645 7.04 -14.90 28.88
N VAL A 646 7.24 -14.91 27.56
CA VAL A 646 6.35 -14.19 26.64
C VAL A 646 4.95 -14.79 26.66
N TYR A 647 4.84 -16.12 26.71
CA TYR A 647 3.56 -16.80 26.86
C TYR A 647 2.92 -16.50 28.22
N THR A 648 3.64 -16.73 29.32
CA THR A 648 3.07 -16.57 30.67
C THR A 648 2.68 -15.12 30.95
N SER A 649 3.49 -14.14 30.58
CA SER A 649 3.12 -12.73 30.71
C SER A 649 1.96 -12.34 29.80
N GLY A 650 1.85 -12.92 28.60
CA GLY A 650 0.71 -12.72 27.72
C GLY A 650 -0.59 -13.24 28.33
N VAL A 651 -0.55 -14.37 29.05
CA VAL A 651 -1.70 -14.89 29.81
C VAL A 651 -2.07 -13.91 30.94
N GLU A 652 -1.10 -13.44 31.71
CA GLU A 652 -1.32 -12.45 32.79
C GLU A 652 -1.91 -11.14 32.27
N HIS A 653 -1.53 -10.72 31.07
CA HIS A 653 -2.02 -9.52 30.41
C HIS A 653 -3.25 -9.79 29.53
N ASP A 654 -3.89 -10.97 29.60
CA ASP A 654 -5.06 -11.30 28.76
C ASP A 654 -4.83 -10.92 27.27
N ALA A 655 -3.65 -11.22 26.75
CA ALA A 655 -3.13 -10.62 25.52
C ALA A 655 -3.47 -11.42 24.25
N PHE A 656 -3.95 -12.66 24.39
CA PHE A 656 -4.16 -13.58 23.27
C PHE A 656 -5.58 -13.52 22.72
N VAL A 657 -5.69 -13.80 21.41
CA VAL A 657 -6.96 -14.06 20.72
C VAL A 657 -7.73 -15.16 21.46
N LYS A 658 -9.04 -15.00 21.53
CA LYS A 658 -9.94 -15.92 22.23
C LYS A 658 -10.86 -16.63 21.27
N GLU A 659 -11.19 -17.87 21.59
CA GLU A 659 -12.24 -18.64 20.95
C GLU A 659 -13.36 -18.96 21.96
N ILE A 660 -14.54 -19.27 21.42
CA ILE A 660 -15.66 -19.72 22.25
C ILE A 660 -15.44 -21.18 22.63
N ASP A 661 -15.27 -21.45 23.92
CA ASP A 661 -15.30 -22.80 24.48
C ASP A 661 -16.74 -23.30 24.57
N ARG A 662 -17.08 -24.22 23.68
CA ARG A 662 -18.38 -24.89 23.60
C ARG A 662 -18.42 -26.25 24.29
N THR A 663 -17.34 -26.67 24.98
CA THR A 663 -17.31 -27.93 25.74
C THR A 663 -18.19 -27.86 26.99
N GLN A 664 -18.49 -26.65 27.47
CA GLN A 664 -19.34 -26.38 28.62
C GLN A 664 -20.77 -26.05 28.19
N ARG A 665 -21.74 -26.33 29.08
CA ARG A 665 -23.17 -26.03 28.85
C ARG A 665 -23.44 -24.54 28.66
N VAL A 666 -22.65 -23.69 29.32
CA VAL A 666 -22.64 -22.23 29.12
C VAL A 666 -21.33 -21.91 28.40
N PRO A 667 -21.37 -21.36 27.19
CA PRO A 667 -20.15 -21.02 26.46
C PRO A 667 -19.27 -20.06 27.27
N THR A 668 -17.97 -20.33 27.30
CA THR A 668 -16.98 -19.42 27.91
C THR A 668 -15.96 -18.99 26.85
N LEU A 669 -15.11 -18.02 27.14
CA LEU A 669 -13.98 -17.68 26.29
C LEU A 669 -12.72 -18.36 26.80
N LYS A 670 -11.96 -18.99 25.91
CA LYS A 670 -10.63 -19.52 26.20
C LYS A 670 -9.63 -18.97 25.19
N ILE A 671 -8.34 -19.00 25.54
CA ILE A 671 -7.27 -18.63 24.62
C ILE A 671 -7.32 -19.54 23.40
N PHE A 672 -7.32 -18.96 22.21
CA PHE A 672 -7.21 -19.70 20.96
C PHE A 672 -5.82 -20.32 20.86
N GLN A 673 -5.78 -21.63 20.64
CA GLN A 673 -4.54 -22.38 20.49
C GLN A 673 -4.61 -23.30 19.28
N ALA A 674 -3.57 -23.29 18.46
CA ALA A 674 -3.46 -24.09 17.25
C ALA A 674 -1.99 -24.42 16.94
N ASP A 675 -1.78 -25.35 16.01
CA ASP A 675 -0.44 -25.73 15.59
C ASP A 675 0.20 -24.65 14.72
N ALA A 676 1.45 -24.33 15.03
CA ALA A 676 2.32 -23.50 14.20
C ALA A 676 3.73 -24.12 14.13
N SER A 677 4.71 -23.37 13.63
CA SER A 677 6.11 -23.83 13.55
C SER A 677 6.69 -24.39 14.88
N PRO A 678 6.35 -23.87 16.08
CA PRO A 678 6.83 -24.38 17.37
C PRO A 678 6.04 -25.57 17.94
N GLY A 679 4.97 -26.00 17.25
CA GLY A 679 3.88 -26.81 17.82
C GLY A 679 2.73 -25.92 18.32
N LEU A 680 2.03 -26.37 19.36
CA LEU A 680 0.90 -25.65 19.95
C LEU A 680 1.28 -24.21 20.36
N SER A 681 0.57 -23.23 19.81
CA SER A 681 0.87 -21.81 19.91
C SER A 681 -0.40 -20.98 20.15
N ALA A 682 -0.25 -19.75 20.63
CA ALA A 682 -1.30 -18.77 20.82
C ALA A 682 -0.91 -17.44 20.14
N TRP A 683 -1.89 -16.65 19.67
CA TRP A 683 -1.64 -15.42 18.90
C TRP A 683 -2.02 -14.18 19.70
N PRO A 684 -1.13 -13.19 19.91
CA PRO A 684 -1.49 -11.93 20.53
C PRO A 684 -2.54 -11.19 19.70
N ASP A 685 -3.54 -10.61 20.36
CA ASP A 685 -4.57 -9.80 19.71
C ASP A 685 -4.04 -8.39 19.43
N PHE A 686 -3.32 -8.24 18.32
CA PHE A 686 -2.73 -6.96 17.92
C PHE A 686 -3.76 -5.88 17.55
N THR A 687 -5.04 -6.22 17.42
CA THR A 687 -6.11 -5.21 17.25
C THR A 687 -6.24 -4.34 18.51
N SER A 688 -5.90 -4.90 19.68
CA SER A 688 -5.93 -4.19 20.96
C SER A 688 -4.68 -3.32 21.19
N ALA A 689 -4.88 -2.02 21.38
CA ALA A 689 -3.79 -1.09 21.73
C ALA A 689 -3.02 -1.52 22.99
N ARG A 690 -3.72 -2.06 23.99
CA ARG A 690 -3.13 -2.60 25.22
C ARG A 690 -2.17 -3.76 24.97
N VAL A 691 -2.49 -4.62 24.01
CA VAL A 691 -1.62 -5.74 23.62
C VAL A 691 -0.39 -5.22 22.88
N ARG A 692 -0.54 -4.21 22.03
CA ARG A 692 0.60 -3.52 21.40
C ARG A 692 1.53 -2.87 22.43
N GLU A 693 0.96 -2.26 23.47
CA GLU A 693 1.71 -1.67 24.60
C GLU A 693 2.44 -2.73 25.46
N TRP A 694 1.85 -3.92 25.63
CA TRP A 694 2.49 -5.07 26.28
C TRP A 694 3.61 -5.67 25.42
N TRP A 695 3.43 -5.72 24.11
CA TRP A 695 4.37 -6.34 23.17
C TRP A 695 5.64 -5.51 22.92
N GLY A 696 5.48 -4.19 22.73
CA GLY A 696 6.59 -3.29 22.40
C GLY A 696 7.82 -3.38 23.34
N PRO A 697 7.66 -3.49 24.67
CA PRO A 697 8.77 -3.65 25.60
C PRO A 697 9.71 -4.83 25.35
N PHE A 698 9.28 -5.91 24.68
CA PHE A 698 10.18 -7.05 24.37
C PHE A 698 11.29 -6.72 23.38
N PHE A 699 11.17 -5.61 22.64
CA PHE A 699 12.18 -5.13 21.69
C PHE A 699 13.13 -4.09 22.30
N LYS A 700 12.96 -3.74 23.58
CA LYS A 700 13.88 -2.82 24.24
C LYS A 700 15.25 -3.48 24.43
N PRO A 701 16.35 -2.70 24.35
CA PRO A 701 17.68 -3.19 24.65
C PRO A 701 17.74 -3.90 26.01
N ASP A 702 18.22 -5.12 26.02
CA ASP A 702 18.38 -5.97 27.22
C ASP A 702 19.84 -6.43 27.40
N GLY A 703 20.76 -5.90 26.58
CA GLY A 703 22.16 -6.25 26.54
C GLY A 703 22.47 -7.45 25.64
N ARG A 704 21.55 -8.41 25.49
CA ARG A 704 21.75 -9.64 24.70
C ARG A 704 21.18 -9.55 23.30
N ASN A 705 20.01 -8.93 23.17
CA ASN A 705 19.27 -8.68 21.94
C ASN A 705 19.55 -7.28 21.36
N ASP A 706 20.58 -6.60 21.86
CA ASP A 706 21.02 -5.31 21.34
C ASP A 706 21.59 -5.45 19.92
N ASN A 707 21.43 -4.39 19.12
CA ASN A 707 21.88 -4.28 17.72
C ASN A 707 21.17 -5.21 16.72
N PHE A 708 20.01 -5.76 17.08
CA PHE A 708 19.14 -6.48 16.15
C PHE A 708 17.92 -5.64 15.77
N TYR A 709 17.55 -5.71 14.49
CA TYR A 709 16.28 -5.23 13.96
C TYR A 709 15.30 -6.41 13.84
N GLY A 710 13.99 -6.11 13.77
CA GLY A 710 12.94 -7.14 13.70
C GLY A 710 12.48 -7.45 12.28
N TRP A 711 12.14 -8.72 12.02
CA TRP A 711 11.37 -9.17 10.87
C TRP A 711 10.08 -9.83 11.39
N ASN A 712 8.92 -9.33 10.98
CA ASN A 712 7.64 -10.00 11.22
C ASN A 712 7.26 -10.80 9.97
N ASP A 713 7.00 -12.09 10.17
CA ASP A 713 6.48 -13.00 9.16
C ASP A 713 5.21 -13.68 9.70
N LEU A 714 4.48 -14.39 8.84
CA LEU A 714 3.33 -15.22 9.22
C LEU A 714 2.24 -14.44 9.98
N ASN A 715 2.04 -13.17 9.63
CA ASN A 715 1.20 -12.20 10.34
C ASN A 715 -0.13 -11.90 9.67
N GLU A 716 -0.55 -12.74 8.72
CA GLU A 716 -1.86 -12.74 8.10
C GLU A 716 -3.02 -12.85 9.10
N PRO A 717 -3.03 -13.76 10.11
CA PRO A 717 -2.01 -14.70 10.60
C PRO A 717 -2.00 -16.11 9.97
N SER A 718 -0.80 -16.66 9.72
CA SER A 718 -0.65 -18.07 9.29
C SER A 718 -0.87 -19.04 10.46
N VAL A 719 -1.83 -19.97 10.28
CA VAL A 719 -2.20 -21.01 11.26
C VAL A 719 -2.27 -22.35 10.55
N ARG A 720 -1.50 -23.35 11.01
CA ARG A 720 -1.50 -24.67 10.34
C ARG A 720 -2.77 -25.45 10.64
N ASN A 721 -3.21 -26.25 9.67
CA ASN A 721 -4.39 -27.12 9.79
C ASN A 721 -5.70 -26.36 10.12
N VAL A 722 -5.78 -25.11 9.66
CA VAL A 722 -6.94 -24.22 9.67
C VAL A 722 -7.27 -23.91 8.21
N PRO A 723 -8.54 -23.69 7.84
CA PRO A 723 -8.91 -23.63 6.44
C PRO A 723 -8.24 -22.45 5.70
N GLU A 724 -8.05 -22.62 4.40
CA GLU A 724 -7.54 -21.59 3.47
C GLU A 724 -6.05 -21.22 3.61
N VAL A 725 -5.32 -21.88 4.52
CA VAL A 725 -3.84 -21.84 4.57
C VAL A 725 -3.31 -23.11 3.88
N GLU A 726 -2.78 -22.97 2.66
CA GLU A 726 -2.26 -24.07 1.81
C GLU A 726 -0.80 -24.46 2.13
#